data_AF-A0A6P0I1L8-F1
#
_entry.id   AF-A0A6P0I1L8-F1
#
_cell.length_a   1.000
_cell.length_b   1.000
_cell.length_c   1.000
_cell.angle_alpha   90.00
_cell.angle_beta   90.00
_cell.angle_gamma   90.00
#
_symmetry.space_group_name_H-M   'P 1'
#
loop_
_entity.id
_entity.type
_entity.pdbx_description
1 polymer ?
#
loop_
_entity_poly.entity_id
_entity_poly.type
_entity_poly.pdbx_seq_one_letter_code
_entity_poly.pdbx_strand_id
1 'polypeptide(L)'
;KSTLAFTPEVRASYAGVLADIVVNTTNDVVDDSDGVTSLREAIIEANSTPEDDTIQLTAGATYNLTISGSEEDAAATGDLDIVTGGGEITVISEGEEQAVIDAGGETGLNDRVFHVLENAALQLENVEVTGGLVTGDSGGGIFNTGTANIINTTISGNSASLNGSGINNSGTVSISNSTITSNSNNSGGGGIHNFLGIANISDSTISNNSAISGGGILNNTGTVSINNSTISDNSATGSGGGINNLSTTNYLLGITSINNSTISSNSADSGGGIYNSGITNINNSTISGNSADRAAGIYNFDTASIINSTITGNSSFFGASGITAAGSVTVTSSIVSGNANIDAAITQSTNNLISANNNLIGTGNAINSFNGDRDQVGVTNPLLGELADNGGPTLTHLPLSNSPVIDAGSNPNALTTDQRGQPRVAGAGVDIGAVELQPTQEIMGTVSNDTLDGTAGEDSIFGLDGNDVINGLDDDDVLFGNRDLDTINGDAGNDTIYGGRDNDLVIGNIGEDFLRGDRGSDSVFGQEGNDIAFGGKDSDLIDGGFGNDSISGDLGSDTLIGGQGIDTLNGGSDADIFELAVGEGLDLIADFVPQQDQILLDKSTFTAITSDSGTGFSVDAEFAIVTSDSDAETSEAFIVYNSNNGKLFYNANGTEAEFGSGGEFANLTNTPSISEDDFLLRG
;
A
#
# COMPACT_ATOMS: atom_id res chain seq x y z
N LYS A 1 -2.20 -4.49 -11.66
CA LYS A 1 -0.76 -4.30 -11.31
C LYS A 1 -0.68 -3.23 -10.23
N SER A 2 -0.71 -3.76 -9.01
CA SER A 2 -1.05 -3.15 -7.73
C SER A 2 -0.03 -2.11 -7.27
N THR A 3 -0.54 -1.21 -6.44
CA THR A 3 0.16 -0.75 -5.23
C THR A 3 0.87 -1.95 -4.60
N LEU A 4 2.16 -2.12 -4.89
CA LEU A 4 3.02 -2.78 -3.92
C LEU A 4 2.99 -1.87 -2.70
N ALA A 5 2.09 -2.20 -1.76
CA ALA A 5 2.38 -1.93 -0.37
C ALA A 5 3.82 -2.41 -0.14
N PHE A 6 4.56 -1.73 0.73
CA PHE A 6 5.90 -2.14 1.11
C PHE A 6 5.79 -3.46 1.89
N THR A 7 5.57 -4.56 1.18
CA THR A 7 5.40 -5.90 1.73
C THR A 7 6.72 -6.32 2.39
N PRO A 8 6.68 -7.30 3.30
CA PRO A 8 7.89 -7.96 3.78
C PRO A 8 8.84 -8.36 2.63
N GLU A 9 8.36 -8.76 1.44
CA GLU A 9 9.25 -9.07 0.30
C GLU A 9 9.98 -7.83 -0.28
N VAL A 10 9.31 -6.68 -0.43
CA VAL A 10 9.97 -5.43 -0.84
C VAL A 10 11.00 -5.02 0.21
N ARG A 11 10.68 -5.19 1.49
CA ARG A 11 11.60 -4.92 2.60
C ARG A 11 12.81 -5.87 2.63
N ALA A 12 12.60 -7.15 2.33
CA ALA A 12 13.65 -8.16 2.22
C ALA A 12 14.57 -7.91 1.02
N SER A 13 14.07 -7.25 -0.04
CA SER A 13 14.88 -6.89 -1.22
C SER A 13 16.00 -5.88 -0.93
N TYR A 14 15.96 -5.19 0.23
CA TYR A 14 17.02 -4.31 0.70
C TYR A 14 18.13 -5.02 1.47
N ALA A 15 17.99 -6.31 1.79
CA ALA A 15 19.05 -7.08 2.41
C ALA A 15 20.18 -7.31 1.38
N GLY A 16 21.40 -6.87 1.69
CA GLY A 16 22.55 -7.03 0.81
C GLY A 16 22.64 -6.05 -0.37
N VAL A 17 22.04 -4.86 -0.25
CA VAL A 17 22.32 -3.72 -1.16
C VAL A 17 23.83 -3.48 -1.19
N LEU A 18 24.41 -3.45 -2.39
CA LEU A 18 25.81 -3.09 -2.58
C LEU A 18 25.97 -1.59 -2.27
N ALA A 19 26.31 -1.27 -1.02
CA ALA A 19 26.57 0.10 -0.60
C ALA A 19 28.02 0.50 -0.90
N ASP A 20 28.19 1.75 -1.32
CA ASP A 20 29.50 2.38 -1.46
C ASP A 20 30.03 2.79 -0.08
N ILE A 21 29.15 3.27 0.80
CA ILE A 21 29.47 3.75 2.14
C ILE A 21 28.52 3.13 3.17
N VAL A 22 29.07 2.57 4.24
CA VAL A 22 28.30 1.95 5.34
C VAL A 22 28.44 2.78 6.61
N VAL A 23 27.32 3.28 7.13
CA VAL A 23 27.30 4.01 8.40
C VAL A 23 27.32 3.00 9.55
N ASN A 24 28.36 3.04 10.38
CA ASN A 24 28.59 2.06 11.45
C ASN A 24 28.56 2.68 12.87
N THR A 25 28.20 3.95 12.98
CA THR A 25 27.93 4.63 14.26
C THR A 25 26.72 5.55 14.15
N THR A 26 25.92 5.63 15.21
CA THR A 26 24.79 6.56 15.33
C THR A 26 25.19 7.92 15.90
N ASN A 27 26.45 8.07 16.32
CA ASN A 27 26.95 9.34 16.83
C ASN A 27 27.15 10.32 15.66
N ASP A 28 26.61 11.53 15.78
CA ASP A 28 26.91 12.61 14.84
C ASP A 28 28.28 13.25 15.17
N VAL A 29 29.30 12.83 14.42
CA VAL A 29 30.70 13.24 14.56
C VAL A 29 31.34 13.45 13.19
N VAL A 30 32.39 14.26 13.15
CA VAL A 30 33.26 14.46 11.97
C VAL A 30 34.72 14.28 12.42
N ASP A 31 35.19 13.04 12.44
CA ASP A 31 36.53 12.61 12.82
C ASP A 31 36.97 11.36 12.02
N ASP A 32 37.61 11.58 10.87
CA ASP A 32 38.14 10.54 9.98
C ASP A 32 39.20 9.60 10.62
N SER A 33 39.59 9.85 11.87
CA SER A 33 40.64 9.13 12.58
C SER A 33 40.15 8.15 13.64
N ASP A 34 38.85 8.14 13.94
CA ASP A 34 38.29 7.32 15.04
C ASP A 34 37.96 5.87 14.62
N GLY A 35 37.95 5.61 13.31
CA GLY A 35 37.75 4.28 12.72
C GLY A 35 36.29 3.85 12.65
N VAL A 36 35.34 4.77 12.88
CA VAL A 36 33.92 4.60 12.58
C VAL A 36 33.50 5.61 11.50
N THR A 37 32.29 5.46 10.97
CA THR A 37 31.72 6.33 9.94
C THR A 37 30.32 6.71 10.35
N SER A 38 30.12 7.99 10.67
CA SER A 38 28.83 8.60 10.95
C SER A 38 28.06 8.90 9.66
N LEU A 39 26.76 9.16 9.77
CA LEU A 39 25.95 9.60 8.62
C LEU A 39 26.51 10.90 8.03
N ARG A 40 26.95 11.84 8.87
CA ARG A 40 27.51 13.11 8.40
C ARG A 40 28.80 12.91 7.61
N GLU A 41 29.69 12.04 8.10
CA GLU A 41 30.92 11.69 7.38
C GLU A 41 30.63 11.02 6.05
N ALA A 42 29.66 10.09 6.01
CA ALA A 42 29.24 9.43 4.79
C ALA A 42 28.72 10.43 3.74
N ILE A 43 27.92 11.42 4.15
CA ILE A 43 27.44 12.48 3.26
C ILE A 43 28.60 13.35 2.75
N ILE A 44 29.54 13.73 3.62
CA ILE A 44 30.72 14.51 3.23
C ILE A 44 31.60 13.72 2.23
N GLU A 45 31.78 12.43 2.45
CA GLU A 45 32.52 11.54 1.55
C GLU A 45 31.83 11.44 0.19
N ALA A 46 30.54 11.15 0.15
CA ALA A 46 29.76 11.06 -1.08
C ALA A 46 29.76 12.37 -1.88
N ASN A 47 29.58 13.50 -1.21
CA ASN A 47 29.68 14.84 -1.83
C ASN A 47 31.05 15.12 -2.48
N SER A 48 32.09 14.37 -2.13
CA SER A 48 33.46 14.56 -2.65
C SER A 48 33.75 13.76 -3.93
N THR A 49 32.83 12.88 -4.33
CA THR A 49 32.97 12.03 -5.53
C THR A 49 32.01 12.51 -6.63
N PRO A 50 32.40 12.45 -7.92
CA PRO A 50 31.49 12.72 -9.04
C PRO A 50 30.58 11.54 -9.41
N GLU A 51 30.71 10.40 -8.73
CA GLU A 51 29.92 9.19 -8.96
C GLU A 51 28.63 9.20 -8.13
N ASP A 52 27.65 8.37 -8.50
CA ASP A 52 26.48 8.13 -7.66
C ASP A 52 26.93 7.25 -6.48
N ASP A 53 26.51 7.61 -5.26
CA ASP A 53 26.93 6.95 -4.02
C ASP A 53 25.71 6.45 -3.25
N THR A 54 25.78 5.20 -2.78
CA THR A 54 24.78 4.63 -1.87
C THR A 54 25.31 4.55 -0.44
N ILE A 55 24.63 5.25 0.47
CA ILE A 55 24.88 5.29 1.91
C ILE A 55 23.87 4.38 2.63
N GLN A 56 24.40 3.35 3.28
CA GLN A 56 23.61 2.37 4.02
C GLN A 56 23.52 2.68 5.51
N LEU A 57 22.29 2.64 6.02
CA LEU A 57 21.92 2.78 7.43
C LEU A 57 21.47 1.44 8.00
N THR A 58 21.67 1.29 9.30
CA THR A 58 21.19 0.14 10.07
C THR A 58 19.69 0.26 10.31
N ALA A 59 18.90 -0.76 9.95
CA ALA A 59 17.46 -0.83 10.23
C ALA A 59 17.13 -0.51 11.69
N GLY A 60 16.10 0.30 11.89
CA GLY A 60 15.58 0.70 13.20
C GLY A 60 16.53 1.59 14.02
N ALA A 61 17.73 1.91 13.54
CA ALA A 61 18.66 2.77 14.24
C ALA A 61 18.24 4.25 14.14
N THR A 62 18.53 5.03 15.19
CA THR A 62 18.29 6.47 15.22
C THR A 62 19.62 7.25 15.14
N TYR A 63 19.75 8.05 14.10
CA TYR A 63 20.89 8.93 13.82
C TYR A 63 20.53 10.35 14.23
N ASN A 64 20.92 10.72 15.46
CA ASN A 64 20.64 12.05 16.01
C ASN A 64 21.68 13.04 15.53
N LEU A 65 21.26 14.08 14.80
CA LEU A 65 22.12 15.21 14.46
C LEU A 65 22.33 16.07 15.71
N THR A 66 23.59 16.28 16.10
CA THR A 66 23.98 16.98 17.33
C THR A 66 24.97 18.12 17.12
N ILE A 67 25.52 18.26 15.91
CA ILE A 67 26.45 19.34 15.58
C ILE A 67 25.67 20.52 14.99
N SER A 68 25.54 21.62 15.74
CA SER A 68 24.82 22.83 15.27
C SER A 68 25.60 23.57 14.19
N GLY A 69 24.91 23.99 13.12
CA GLY A 69 25.43 24.86 12.07
C GLY A 69 24.47 26.03 11.81
N SER A 70 24.88 26.99 11.00
CA SER A 70 23.96 27.98 10.46
C SER A 70 24.50 28.49 9.13
N GLU A 71 23.72 28.39 8.06
CA GLU A 71 24.08 28.87 6.72
C GLU A 71 25.40 28.24 6.20
N GLU A 72 25.56 26.93 6.32
CA GLU A 72 26.66 26.15 5.71
C GLU A 72 26.17 25.50 4.40
N ASP A 73 27.08 25.22 3.46
CA ASP A 73 26.82 24.51 2.20
C ASP A 73 27.82 23.34 2.01
N ALA A 74 28.21 22.67 3.10
CA ALA A 74 29.24 21.60 3.07
C ALA A 74 29.03 20.48 4.11
N ALA A 75 27.84 20.40 4.73
CA ALA A 75 27.39 19.33 5.62
C ALA A 75 28.24 19.08 6.89
N ALA A 76 29.30 19.84 7.16
CA ALA A 76 30.19 19.57 8.30
C ALA A 76 29.57 19.93 9.65
N THR A 77 28.58 20.81 9.64
CA THR A 77 27.77 21.22 10.78
C THR A 77 26.33 21.43 10.33
N GLY A 78 25.39 21.38 11.26
CA GLY A 78 24.00 21.73 11.00
C GLY A 78 23.25 20.68 10.20
N ASP A 79 22.54 21.13 9.16
CA ASP A 79 21.86 20.26 8.21
C ASP A 79 22.83 19.42 7.37
N LEU A 80 22.30 18.37 6.76
CA LEU A 80 23.01 17.52 5.84
C LEU A 80 22.85 18.11 4.43
N ASP A 81 23.86 18.89 4.01
CA ASP A 81 23.90 19.47 2.67
C ASP A 81 24.24 18.42 1.60
N ILE A 82 23.46 18.42 0.53
CA ILE A 82 23.74 17.67 -0.70
C ILE A 82 24.17 18.70 -1.74
N VAL A 83 25.46 18.65 -2.11
CA VAL A 83 26.11 19.74 -2.84
C VAL A 83 26.26 19.45 -4.33
N THR A 84 26.41 20.51 -5.13
CA THR A 84 26.63 20.37 -6.57
C THR A 84 28.04 19.86 -6.88
N GLY A 85 28.15 19.03 -7.93
CA GLY A 85 29.43 18.52 -8.41
C GLY A 85 29.70 17.05 -8.07
N GLY A 86 28.89 16.45 -7.19
CA GLY A 86 28.82 15.01 -7.00
C GLY A 86 27.72 14.32 -7.82
N GLY A 87 27.71 12.98 -7.83
CA GLY A 87 26.59 12.21 -8.38
C GLY A 87 25.36 12.22 -7.46
N GLU A 88 24.37 11.39 -7.77
CA GLU A 88 23.20 11.20 -6.91
C GLU A 88 23.60 10.50 -5.60
N ILE A 89 23.19 11.06 -4.47
CA ILE A 89 23.38 10.43 -3.16
C ILE A 89 22.11 9.70 -2.78
N THR A 90 22.20 8.38 -2.60
CA THR A 90 21.10 7.54 -2.09
C THR A 90 21.35 7.22 -0.62
N VAL A 91 20.41 7.56 0.27
CA VAL A 91 20.43 7.17 1.68
C VAL A 91 19.35 6.13 1.94
N ILE A 92 19.75 4.96 2.41
CA ILE A 92 18.88 3.79 2.49
C ILE A 92 19.02 3.01 3.80
N SER A 93 17.91 2.53 4.35
CA SER A 93 17.89 1.60 5.49
C SER A 93 17.86 0.14 5.02
N GLU A 94 18.78 -0.69 5.52
CA GLU A 94 18.80 -2.13 5.23
C GLU A 94 17.77 -2.89 6.08
N GLY A 95 16.70 -3.38 5.44
CA GLY A 95 15.74 -4.31 6.07
C GLY A 95 14.34 -3.72 6.28
N GLU A 96 13.57 -4.35 7.17
CA GLU A 96 12.13 -4.07 7.29
C GLU A 96 11.77 -2.79 8.06
N GLU A 97 12.69 -2.29 8.88
CA GLU A 97 12.47 -1.09 9.69
C GLU A 97 13.16 0.13 9.08
N GLN A 98 12.47 1.27 9.08
CA GLN A 98 13.05 2.54 8.69
C GLN A 98 14.13 2.97 9.70
N ALA A 99 15.30 3.36 9.20
CA ALA A 99 16.27 4.11 10.00
C ALA A 99 15.75 5.55 10.19
N VAL A 100 15.93 6.10 11.39
CA VAL A 100 15.45 7.45 11.75
C VAL A 100 16.60 8.45 11.70
N ILE A 101 16.42 9.54 10.96
CA ILE A 101 17.34 10.68 10.88
C ILE A 101 16.66 11.86 11.59
N ASP A 102 17.16 12.21 12.78
CA ASP A 102 16.50 13.13 13.72
C ASP A 102 17.36 14.37 14.01
N ALA A 103 16.85 15.56 13.73
CA ALA A 103 17.50 16.85 14.04
C ALA A 103 17.19 17.42 15.45
N GLY A 104 16.48 16.67 16.31
CA GLY A 104 16.34 16.91 17.75
C GLY A 104 15.24 17.89 18.18
N GLY A 105 14.44 18.41 17.25
CA GLY A 105 13.23 19.19 17.49
C GLY A 105 13.46 20.50 18.27
N GLU A 106 12.48 20.87 19.13
CA GLU A 106 12.54 22.09 19.98
C GLU A 106 13.72 22.10 20.97
N THR A 107 14.24 20.94 21.33
CA THR A 107 15.40 20.80 22.23
C THR A 107 16.73 20.71 21.48
N GLY A 108 16.69 20.62 20.15
CA GLY A 108 17.82 20.39 19.28
C GLY A 108 18.53 21.67 18.82
N LEU A 109 19.10 21.58 17.63
CA LEU A 109 20.08 22.55 17.10
C LEU A 109 19.45 23.81 16.50
N ASN A 110 18.12 23.83 16.39
CA ASN A 110 17.39 24.78 15.54
C ASN A 110 17.93 24.75 14.10
N ASP A 111 17.94 23.55 13.52
CA ASP A 111 18.42 23.29 12.17
C ASP A 111 17.45 22.41 11.37
N ARG A 112 17.70 22.33 10.06
CA ARG A 112 16.99 21.41 9.17
C ARG A 112 17.60 20.01 9.26
N VAL A 113 16.96 19.02 8.62
CA VAL A 113 17.59 17.71 8.42
C VAL A 113 18.43 17.70 7.15
N PHE A 114 17.82 18.02 5.99
CA PHE A 114 18.49 18.00 4.70
C PHE A 114 18.32 19.31 3.92
N HIS A 115 19.38 19.70 3.22
CA HIS A 115 19.34 20.77 2.22
C HIS A 115 19.93 20.26 0.90
N VAL A 116 19.09 20.20 -0.13
CA VAL A 116 19.50 19.79 -1.48
C VAL A 116 19.73 21.04 -2.33
N LEU A 117 20.99 21.31 -2.64
CA LEU A 117 21.41 22.49 -3.42
C LEU A 117 21.07 22.36 -4.91
N GLU A 118 21.13 23.49 -5.60
CA GLU A 118 20.83 23.56 -7.04
C GLU A 118 21.78 22.64 -7.82
N ASN A 119 21.22 21.81 -8.72
CA ASN A 119 21.95 20.79 -9.48
C ASN A 119 22.59 19.67 -8.63
N ALA A 120 22.12 19.46 -7.40
CA ALA A 120 22.39 18.26 -6.61
C ALA A 120 21.19 17.30 -6.66
N ALA A 121 21.43 16.02 -6.36
CA ALA A 121 20.39 14.98 -6.35
C ALA A 121 20.48 14.13 -5.08
N LEU A 122 19.34 13.96 -4.41
CA LEU A 122 19.18 13.14 -3.21
C LEU A 122 18.08 12.11 -3.46
N GLN A 123 18.35 10.85 -3.15
CA GLN A 123 17.34 9.81 -2.99
C GLN A 123 17.28 9.37 -1.52
N LEU A 124 16.09 9.37 -0.95
CA LEU A 124 15.81 8.79 0.36
C LEU A 124 14.93 7.56 0.17
N GLU A 125 15.34 6.45 0.77
CA GLU A 125 14.67 5.18 0.60
C GLU A 125 14.57 4.42 1.92
N ASN A 126 13.34 4.10 2.34
CA ASN A 126 13.11 3.36 3.58
C ASN A 126 13.68 4.04 4.83
N VAL A 127 13.56 5.37 4.95
CA VAL A 127 14.03 6.14 6.12
C VAL A 127 12.92 7.00 6.71
N GLU A 128 13.12 7.47 7.94
CA GLU A 128 12.32 8.53 8.55
C GLU A 128 13.17 9.81 8.71
N VAL A 129 12.62 10.95 8.29
CA VAL A 129 13.21 12.30 8.43
C VAL A 129 12.37 13.10 9.42
N THR A 130 12.95 13.41 10.58
CA THR A 130 12.20 14.01 11.68
C THR A 130 12.99 15.04 12.49
N GLY A 131 12.29 15.75 13.37
CA GLY A 131 12.88 16.66 14.34
C GLY A 131 13.51 17.93 13.76
N GLY A 132 13.40 18.18 12.46
CA GLY A 132 13.86 19.43 11.85
C GLY A 132 13.11 20.64 12.43
N LEU A 133 13.83 21.67 12.87
CA LEU A 133 13.26 22.89 13.42
C LEU A 133 14.05 24.11 12.95
N VAL A 134 13.46 24.96 12.13
CA VAL A 134 14.10 26.22 11.71
C VAL A 134 13.34 27.48 12.10
N THR A 135 14.00 28.35 12.87
CA THR A 135 13.53 29.72 13.14
C THR A 135 14.12 30.72 12.14
N GLY A 136 13.26 31.50 11.50
CA GLY A 136 13.63 32.50 10.49
C GLY A 136 13.61 31.99 9.04
N ASP A 137 13.41 30.68 8.84
CA ASP A 137 13.50 30.07 7.51
C ASP A 137 12.44 28.94 7.27
N SER A 138 12.56 28.19 6.18
CA SER A 138 11.56 27.28 5.57
C SER A 138 12.06 25.83 5.38
N GLY A 139 11.28 24.74 5.41
CA GLY A 139 11.89 23.41 5.12
C GLY A 139 12.59 22.81 6.32
N GLY A 140 11.85 22.52 7.40
CA GLY A 140 12.42 21.91 8.59
C GLY A 140 12.98 20.52 8.32
N GLY A 141 12.23 19.66 7.62
CA GLY A 141 12.72 18.36 7.18
C GLY A 141 13.69 18.51 6.02
N ILE A 142 13.16 18.91 4.86
CA ILE A 142 13.91 19.01 3.61
C ILE A 142 13.72 20.39 2.99
N PHE A 143 14.82 21.06 2.64
CA PHE A 143 14.82 22.22 1.75
C PHE A 143 15.45 21.84 0.41
N ASN A 144 14.66 21.83 -0.66
CA ASN A 144 15.09 21.36 -1.98
C ASN A 144 15.10 22.48 -3.04
N THR A 145 16.27 22.70 -3.61
CA THR A 145 16.50 23.54 -4.80
C THR A 145 17.06 22.74 -5.99
N GLY A 146 17.44 21.48 -5.76
CA GLY A 146 17.89 20.51 -6.76
C GLY A 146 16.82 19.45 -7.09
N THR A 147 17.20 18.18 -7.02
CA THR A 147 16.30 17.02 -7.24
C THR A 147 16.24 16.17 -5.97
N ALA A 148 15.04 15.86 -5.49
CA ALA A 148 14.82 14.96 -4.36
C ALA A 148 13.84 13.84 -4.72
N ASN A 149 14.28 12.59 -4.59
CA ASN A 149 13.47 11.39 -4.79
C ASN A 149 13.19 10.78 -3.41
N ILE A 150 11.93 10.70 -3.02
CA ILE A 150 11.46 10.26 -1.70
C ILE A 150 10.65 8.99 -1.90
N ILE A 151 11.20 7.86 -1.49
CA ILE A 151 10.65 6.53 -1.77
C ILE A 151 10.49 5.79 -0.46
N ASN A 152 9.29 5.30 -0.16
CA ASN A 152 9.01 4.62 1.11
C ASN A 152 9.60 5.32 2.33
N THR A 153 9.44 6.63 2.38
CA THR A 153 10.07 7.46 3.39
C THR A 153 9.00 8.16 4.19
N THR A 154 9.23 8.25 5.49
CA THR A 154 8.37 9.02 6.39
C THR A 154 9.02 10.38 6.65
N ILE A 155 8.29 11.48 6.45
CA ILE A 155 8.73 12.83 6.82
C ILE A 155 7.78 13.34 7.90
N SER A 156 8.24 13.33 9.15
CA SER A 156 7.40 13.50 10.32
C SER A 156 7.87 14.62 11.26
N GLY A 157 6.95 15.27 11.98
CA GLY A 157 7.30 16.06 13.15
C GLY A 157 8.21 17.28 12.92
N ASN A 158 8.39 17.71 11.66
CA ASN A 158 9.25 18.83 11.32
C ASN A 158 8.51 20.17 11.45
N SER A 159 9.27 21.23 11.75
CA SER A 159 8.77 22.57 11.98
C SER A 159 9.61 23.64 11.30
N ALA A 160 8.93 24.64 10.74
CA ALA A 160 9.57 25.81 10.15
C ALA A 160 8.78 27.07 10.52
N SER A 161 9.48 28.18 10.71
CA SER A 161 8.82 29.45 10.98
C SER A 161 8.14 30.06 9.74
N LEU A 162 8.67 29.75 8.54
CA LEU A 162 8.13 30.17 7.26
C LEU A 162 7.38 29.00 6.61
N ASN A 163 7.84 28.49 5.46
CA ASN A 163 7.03 27.59 4.64
C ASN A 163 7.60 26.16 4.55
N GLY A 164 6.74 25.18 4.26
CA GLY A 164 7.15 23.83 3.88
C GLY A 164 7.81 23.09 5.04
N SER A 165 7.12 22.81 6.14
CA SER A 165 7.81 22.26 7.32
C SER A 165 8.37 20.86 7.07
N GLY A 166 7.60 19.99 6.43
CA GLY A 166 8.12 18.72 5.95
C GLY A 166 9.09 18.94 4.79
N ILE A 167 8.57 19.49 3.69
CA ILE A 167 9.34 19.76 2.47
C ILE A 167 9.08 21.18 1.98
N ASN A 168 10.13 21.95 1.76
CA ASN A 168 10.09 23.14 0.94
C ASN A 168 10.80 22.88 -0.39
N ASN A 169 10.08 22.96 -1.50
CA ASN A 169 10.57 22.64 -2.82
C ASN A 169 10.54 23.86 -3.75
N SER A 170 11.66 24.12 -4.40
CA SER A 170 11.78 25.03 -5.55
C SER A 170 12.49 24.41 -6.75
N GLY A 171 13.04 23.20 -6.57
CA GLY A 171 13.54 22.33 -7.64
C GLY A 171 12.48 21.31 -8.05
N THR A 172 12.89 20.04 -8.16
CA THR A 172 11.99 18.91 -8.42
C THR A 172 11.97 17.96 -7.23
N VAL A 173 10.79 17.59 -6.76
CA VAL A 173 10.60 16.53 -5.78
C VAL A 173 9.66 15.46 -6.33
N SER A 174 10.05 14.20 -6.21
CA SER A 174 9.23 13.03 -6.55
C SER A 174 9.01 12.20 -5.29
N ILE A 175 7.76 11.94 -4.93
CA ILE A 175 7.36 11.28 -3.68
C ILE A 175 6.53 10.05 -4.05
N SER A 176 6.98 8.87 -3.65
CA SER A 176 6.31 7.60 -3.96
C SER A 176 6.27 6.68 -2.74
N ASN A 177 5.14 6.00 -2.52
CA ASN A 177 4.94 5.07 -1.39
C ASN A 177 5.29 5.68 -0.02
N SER A 178 5.15 6.99 0.13
CA SER A 178 5.74 7.73 1.26
C SER A 178 4.67 8.42 2.11
N THR A 179 5.03 8.74 3.35
CA THR A 179 4.14 9.41 4.29
C THR A 179 4.74 10.75 4.74
N ILE A 180 3.99 11.84 4.57
CA ILE A 180 4.37 13.17 5.07
C ILE A 180 3.35 13.58 6.12
N THR A 181 3.75 13.57 7.39
CA THR A 181 2.79 13.69 8.49
C THR A 181 3.23 14.54 9.67
N SER A 182 2.26 15.14 10.37
CA SER A 182 2.52 15.86 11.63
C SER A 182 3.53 17.01 11.52
N ASN A 183 3.75 17.55 10.32
CA ASN A 183 4.63 18.69 10.11
C ASN A 183 3.83 19.99 10.29
N SER A 184 4.44 21.01 10.90
CA SER A 184 3.71 22.24 11.22
C SER A 184 4.49 23.53 11.06
N ASN A 185 3.82 24.60 10.60
CA ASN A 185 4.38 25.95 10.59
C ASN A 185 3.33 27.02 10.88
N ASN A 186 3.82 28.25 11.07
CA ASN A 186 3.01 29.46 11.18
C ASN A 186 2.96 30.26 9.87
N SER A 187 3.12 29.61 8.71
CA SER A 187 2.99 30.25 7.39
C SER A 187 2.30 29.31 6.38
N GLY A 188 3.00 28.78 5.38
CA GLY A 188 2.39 28.02 4.29
C GLY A 188 2.99 26.63 4.08
N GLY A 189 2.18 25.65 3.68
CA GLY A 189 2.65 24.30 3.34
C GLY A 189 3.14 23.55 4.58
N GLY A 190 2.23 23.04 5.41
CA GLY A 190 2.61 22.28 6.60
C GLY A 190 3.42 21.05 6.22
N GLY A 191 2.84 20.21 5.36
CA GLY A 191 3.53 19.08 4.74
C GLY A 191 4.50 19.56 3.66
N ILE A 192 3.95 20.08 2.55
CA ILE A 192 4.72 20.48 1.36
C ILE A 192 4.43 21.93 1.00
N HIS A 193 5.48 22.71 0.78
CA HIS A 193 5.42 23.96 0.05
C HIS A 193 6.18 23.83 -1.26
N ASN A 194 5.48 23.99 -2.38
CA ASN A 194 6.06 23.97 -3.73
C ASN A 194 6.05 25.39 -4.31
N PHE A 195 7.22 26.00 -4.47
CA PHE A 195 7.38 27.37 -4.97
C PHE A 195 8.14 27.37 -6.30
N LEU A 196 7.45 27.67 -7.40
CA LEU A 196 7.98 27.63 -8.78
C LEU A 196 8.53 26.26 -9.24
N GLY A 197 8.66 25.28 -8.35
CA GLY A 197 9.16 23.94 -8.61
C GLY A 197 8.11 22.95 -9.11
N ILE A 198 8.52 21.69 -9.19
CA ILE A 198 7.70 20.54 -9.57
C ILE A 198 7.62 19.58 -8.39
N ALA A 199 6.41 19.20 -7.99
CA ALA A 199 6.18 18.11 -7.04
C ALA A 199 5.34 17.02 -7.68
N ASN A 200 5.87 15.81 -7.79
CA ASN A 200 5.16 14.62 -8.24
C ASN A 200 4.91 13.72 -7.04
N ILE A 201 3.66 13.40 -6.77
CA ILE A 201 3.23 12.60 -5.62
C ILE A 201 2.45 11.41 -6.16
N SER A 202 2.89 10.19 -5.86
CA SER A 202 2.23 8.95 -6.23
C SER A 202 2.12 7.99 -5.06
N ASP A 203 1.01 7.28 -4.93
CA ASP A 203 0.85 6.16 -3.98
C ASP A 203 1.24 6.55 -2.54
N SER A 204 0.98 7.80 -2.15
CA SER A 204 1.54 8.42 -0.93
C SER A 204 0.44 9.03 -0.06
N THR A 205 0.76 9.22 1.22
CA THR A 205 -0.14 9.85 2.20
C THR A 205 0.43 11.15 2.71
N ILE A 206 -0.35 12.24 2.66
CA ILE A 206 -0.01 13.52 3.28
C ILE A 206 -1.09 13.83 4.31
N SER A 207 -0.75 13.68 5.60
CA SER A 207 -1.76 13.71 6.65
C SER A 207 -1.37 14.44 7.92
N ASN A 208 -2.34 14.95 8.68
CA ASN A 208 -2.11 15.58 9.99
C ASN A 208 -1.12 16.76 9.97
N ASN A 209 -0.90 17.40 8.82
CA ASN A 209 -0.02 18.56 8.73
C ASN A 209 -0.80 19.85 8.99
N SER A 210 -0.13 20.87 9.54
CA SER A 210 -0.78 22.13 9.92
C SER A 210 -0.02 23.38 9.45
N ALA A 211 -0.75 24.37 8.93
CA ALA A 211 -0.19 25.66 8.52
C ALA A 211 -1.21 26.80 8.67
N ILE A 212 -0.84 28.03 8.29
CA ILE A 212 -1.84 29.09 8.03
C ILE A 212 -2.49 28.88 6.65
N SER A 213 -1.74 28.39 5.66
CA SER A 213 -2.25 28.13 4.31
C SER A 213 -1.66 26.86 3.71
N GLY A 214 -2.48 25.97 3.15
CA GLY A 214 -2.01 24.69 2.63
C GLY A 214 -1.51 23.81 3.75
N GLY A 215 -2.40 23.29 4.60
CA GLY A 215 -2.02 22.42 5.71
C GLY A 215 -1.23 21.22 5.20
N GLY A 216 -1.80 20.50 4.23
CA GLY A 216 -1.09 19.44 3.51
C GLY A 216 -0.11 20.02 2.49
N ILE A 217 -0.65 20.68 1.45
CA ILE A 217 0.13 21.19 0.31
C ILE A 217 -0.19 22.66 0.06
N LEU A 218 0.85 23.48 -0.06
CA LEU A 218 0.79 24.81 -0.66
C LEU A 218 1.55 24.80 -1.99
N ASN A 219 0.83 24.88 -3.10
CA ASN A 219 1.43 25.11 -4.41
C ASN A 219 1.40 26.60 -4.75
N ASN A 220 2.56 27.24 -4.69
CA ASN A 220 2.73 28.65 -4.95
C ASN A 220 3.43 28.82 -6.31
N THR A 221 2.65 28.91 -7.39
CA THR A 221 3.13 29.13 -8.76
C THR A 221 4.01 28.03 -9.37
N GLY A 222 4.08 26.86 -8.76
CA GLY A 222 4.71 25.66 -9.33
C GLY A 222 3.70 24.68 -9.94
N THR A 223 4.17 23.47 -10.23
CA THR A 223 3.35 22.34 -10.70
C THR A 223 3.30 21.24 -9.65
N VAL A 224 2.10 20.80 -9.30
CA VAL A 224 1.88 19.65 -8.42
C VAL A 224 1.05 18.60 -9.16
N SER A 225 1.53 17.36 -9.18
CA SER A 225 0.80 16.20 -9.72
C SER A 225 0.60 15.19 -8.60
N ILE A 226 -0.66 14.83 -8.34
CA ILE A 226 -1.06 13.89 -7.29
C ILE A 226 -1.77 12.74 -7.96
N ASN A 227 -1.24 11.53 -7.81
CA ASN A 227 -1.79 10.32 -8.40
C ASN A 227 -1.93 9.25 -7.32
N ASN A 228 -3.03 8.51 -7.29
CA ASN A 228 -3.18 7.36 -6.39
C ASN A 228 -2.88 7.69 -4.90
N SER A 229 -3.11 8.92 -4.46
CA SER A 229 -2.59 9.41 -3.17
C SER A 229 -3.69 9.95 -2.26
N THR A 230 -3.44 9.92 -0.96
CA THR A 230 -4.37 10.39 0.06
C THR A 230 -3.87 11.66 0.73
N ILE A 231 -4.68 12.71 0.72
CA ILE A 231 -4.45 13.98 1.43
C ILE A 231 -5.52 14.10 2.52
N SER A 232 -5.20 13.74 3.77
CA SER A 232 -6.21 13.65 4.82
C SER A 232 -5.87 14.37 6.12
N ASP A 233 -6.88 14.80 6.86
CA ASP A 233 -6.72 15.30 8.24
C ASP A 233 -5.76 16.49 8.39
N ASN A 234 -5.46 17.20 7.31
CA ASN A 234 -4.61 18.38 7.36
C ASN A 234 -5.44 19.61 7.75
N SER A 235 -4.82 20.55 8.45
CA SER A 235 -5.49 21.76 8.93
C SER A 235 -4.79 23.04 8.49
N ALA A 236 -5.58 24.03 8.08
CA ALA A 236 -5.08 25.38 7.82
C ALA A 236 -5.91 26.43 8.57
N THR A 237 -5.31 27.33 9.34
CA THR A 237 -6.08 28.41 9.99
C THR A 237 -6.51 29.52 9.02
N GLY A 238 -6.26 29.36 7.72
CA GLY A 238 -6.54 30.35 6.69
C GLY A 238 -7.17 29.72 5.45
N SER A 239 -6.39 29.10 4.57
CA SER A 239 -6.94 28.58 3.30
C SER A 239 -6.28 27.29 2.84
N GLY A 240 -7.09 26.37 2.31
CA GLY A 240 -6.63 25.08 1.79
C GLY A 240 -6.14 24.18 2.92
N GLY A 241 -7.04 23.50 3.62
CA GLY A 241 -6.66 22.55 4.66
C GLY A 241 -5.82 21.41 4.06
N GLY A 242 -6.37 20.76 3.04
CA GLY A 242 -5.65 19.79 2.23
C GLY A 242 -4.69 20.47 1.27
N ILE A 243 -5.24 21.21 0.30
CA ILE A 243 -4.48 21.81 -0.80
C ILE A 243 -4.82 23.29 -0.95
N ASN A 244 -3.80 24.12 -1.05
CA ASN A 244 -3.91 25.51 -1.46
C ASN A 244 -3.10 25.74 -2.75
N ASN A 245 -3.79 25.94 -3.87
CA ASN A 245 -3.17 26.19 -5.17
C ASN A 245 -3.28 27.68 -5.51
N LEU A 246 -2.15 28.39 -5.49
CA LEU A 246 -2.09 29.83 -5.61
C LEU A 246 -1.61 30.31 -7.00
N SER A 247 -2.21 31.42 -7.43
CA SER A 247 -1.70 32.30 -8.48
C SER A 247 -1.10 33.56 -7.86
N THR A 248 -0.08 34.15 -8.50
CA THR A 248 0.48 35.44 -8.10
C THR A 248 -0.08 36.59 -8.94
N THR A 249 0.12 37.81 -8.46
CA THR A 249 -0.29 39.06 -9.12
C THR A 249 0.30 39.29 -10.51
N ASN A 250 1.31 38.50 -10.91
CA ASN A 250 1.92 38.51 -12.25
C ASN A 250 1.32 37.45 -13.20
N TYR A 251 0.20 36.81 -12.85
CA TYR A 251 -0.47 35.75 -13.62
C TYR A 251 0.38 34.48 -13.81
N LEU A 252 1.40 34.27 -12.99
CA LEU A 252 1.99 32.94 -12.84
C LEU A 252 1.00 32.10 -12.03
N LEU A 253 0.41 31.11 -12.68
CA LEU A 253 -0.62 30.25 -12.08
C LEU A 253 0.05 29.00 -11.53
N GLY A 254 -0.23 28.66 -10.27
CA GLY A 254 -0.01 27.30 -9.77
C GLY A 254 -0.89 26.32 -10.54
N ILE A 255 -0.31 25.21 -10.96
CA ILE A 255 -1.03 24.11 -11.62
C ILE A 255 -1.04 22.92 -10.68
N THR A 256 -2.23 22.43 -10.33
CA THR A 256 -2.40 21.21 -9.54
C THR A 256 -3.25 20.22 -10.33
N SER A 257 -2.76 18.99 -10.52
CA SER A 257 -3.51 17.89 -11.12
C SER A 257 -3.68 16.76 -10.11
N ILE A 258 -4.90 16.28 -9.93
CA ILE A 258 -5.28 15.27 -8.94
C ILE A 258 -5.97 14.14 -9.70
N ASN A 259 -5.40 12.94 -9.65
CA ASN A 259 -5.92 11.76 -10.36
C ASN A 259 -6.01 10.56 -9.40
N ASN A 260 -7.09 9.79 -9.46
CA ASN A 260 -7.23 8.55 -8.70
C ASN A 260 -6.96 8.72 -7.19
N SER A 261 -7.28 9.90 -6.63
CA SER A 261 -6.79 10.32 -5.32
C SER A 261 -7.92 10.74 -4.39
N THR A 262 -7.66 10.68 -3.08
CA THR A 262 -8.63 11.04 -2.06
C THR A 262 -8.17 12.22 -1.23
N ILE A 263 -9.04 13.24 -1.13
CA ILE A 263 -8.83 14.44 -0.31
C ILE A 263 -9.93 14.47 0.75
N SER A 264 -9.60 14.09 1.97
CA SER A 264 -10.60 13.84 3.00
C SER A 264 -10.32 14.44 4.36
N SER A 265 -11.38 14.75 5.12
CA SER A 265 -11.27 15.19 6.53
C SER A 265 -10.39 16.41 6.79
N ASN A 266 -10.02 17.17 5.76
CA ASN A 266 -9.18 18.35 5.92
C ASN A 266 -10.03 19.53 6.41
N SER A 267 -9.41 20.45 7.17
CA SER A 267 -10.11 21.59 7.78
C SER A 267 -9.44 22.92 7.48
N ALA A 268 -10.21 23.96 7.13
CA ALA A 268 -9.69 25.33 7.03
C ALA A 268 -10.70 26.44 7.26
N ASP A 269 -10.27 27.69 7.41
CA ASP A 269 -11.21 28.83 7.36
C ASP A 269 -11.86 28.97 5.97
N SER A 270 -11.15 28.59 4.90
CA SER A 270 -11.67 28.63 3.52
C SER A 270 -11.08 27.52 2.66
N GLY A 271 -11.92 26.74 1.97
CA GLY A 271 -11.43 25.63 1.15
C GLY A 271 -10.81 24.52 2.01
N GLY A 272 -11.64 23.81 2.78
CA GLY A 272 -11.18 22.73 3.67
C GLY A 272 -10.36 21.68 2.93
N GLY A 273 -10.92 21.09 1.88
CA GLY A 273 -10.21 20.21 0.95
C GLY A 273 -9.29 21.01 0.04
N ILE A 274 -9.88 21.85 -0.82
CA ILE A 274 -9.13 22.59 -1.85
C ILE A 274 -9.51 24.07 -1.84
N TYR A 275 -8.49 24.92 -1.76
CA TYR A 275 -8.58 26.32 -2.14
C TYR A 275 -7.80 26.54 -3.44
N ASN A 276 -8.44 27.08 -4.47
CA ASN A 276 -7.81 27.30 -5.77
C ASN A 276 -7.92 28.76 -6.22
N SER A 277 -6.78 29.36 -6.55
CA SER A 277 -6.69 30.61 -7.33
C SER A 277 -5.79 30.46 -8.57
N GLY A 278 -5.32 29.25 -8.88
CA GLY A 278 -4.63 28.91 -10.13
C GLY A 278 -5.45 27.95 -11.01
N ILE A 279 -4.80 26.96 -11.61
CA ILE A 279 -5.45 25.91 -12.40
C ILE A 279 -5.47 24.61 -11.59
N THR A 280 -6.66 24.03 -11.38
CA THR A 280 -6.81 22.71 -10.74
C THR A 280 -7.55 21.74 -11.63
N ASN A 281 -6.97 20.58 -11.92
CA ASN A 281 -7.61 19.49 -12.66
C ASN A 281 -7.83 18.30 -11.72
N ILE A 282 -9.04 17.75 -11.71
CA ILE A 282 -9.43 16.65 -10.84
C ILE A 282 -10.09 15.57 -11.70
N ASN A 283 -9.53 14.37 -11.71
CA ASN A 283 -10.02 13.22 -12.47
C ASN A 283 -10.10 11.99 -11.57
N ASN A 284 -11.17 11.18 -11.68
CA ASN A 284 -11.28 9.91 -10.95
C ASN A 284 -10.96 10.05 -9.45
N SER A 285 -11.42 11.13 -8.80
CA SER A 285 -10.95 11.44 -7.45
C SER A 285 -12.10 11.72 -6.51
N THR A 286 -11.85 11.50 -5.22
CA THR A 286 -12.83 11.68 -4.15
C THR A 286 -12.43 12.86 -3.26
N ILE A 287 -13.36 13.81 -3.06
CA ILE A 287 -13.21 14.92 -2.09
C ILE A 287 -14.34 14.80 -1.07
N SER A 288 -14.01 14.29 0.12
CA SER A 288 -15.03 13.88 1.09
C SER A 288 -14.78 14.31 2.53
N GLY A 289 -15.85 14.68 3.25
CA GLY A 289 -15.77 14.93 4.69
C GLY A 289 -14.92 16.12 5.11
N ASN A 290 -14.52 17.00 4.17
CA ASN A 290 -13.75 18.19 4.52
C ASN A 290 -14.63 19.22 5.22
N SER A 291 -14.03 20.07 6.06
CA SER A 291 -14.71 21.08 6.86
C SER A 291 -14.13 22.47 6.61
N ALA A 292 -14.99 23.51 6.57
CA ALA A 292 -14.49 24.88 6.57
C ALA A 292 -15.48 25.91 7.11
N ASP A 293 -15.00 27.10 7.47
CA ASP A 293 -15.91 28.23 7.66
C ASP A 293 -16.58 28.62 6.34
N ARG A 294 -15.83 28.64 5.24
CA ARG A 294 -16.32 28.93 3.88
C ARG A 294 -15.91 27.85 2.89
N ALA A 295 -16.89 27.24 2.22
CA ALA A 295 -16.69 26.31 1.11
C ALA A 295 -15.72 25.16 1.44
N ALA A 296 -16.24 24.09 2.01
CA ALA A 296 -15.41 23.02 2.58
C ALA A 296 -14.76 22.10 1.57
N GLY A 297 -15.45 21.64 0.54
CA GLY A 297 -14.89 20.76 -0.49
C GLY A 297 -13.91 21.52 -1.37
N ILE A 298 -14.45 22.38 -2.24
CA ILE A 298 -13.67 23.18 -3.19
C ILE A 298 -14.10 24.64 -3.15
N TYR A 299 -13.14 25.53 -2.92
CA TYR A 299 -13.30 26.97 -3.12
C TYR A 299 -12.43 27.45 -4.28
N ASN A 300 -13.06 27.77 -5.41
CA ASN A 300 -12.40 28.17 -6.64
C ASN A 300 -12.54 29.67 -6.95
N PHE A 301 -11.42 30.35 -7.18
CA PHE A 301 -11.36 31.75 -7.63
C PHE A 301 -10.92 31.91 -9.08
N ASP A 302 -10.28 30.88 -9.66
CA ASP A 302 -9.80 30.92 -11.05
C ASP A 302 -10.36 29.72 -11.83
N THR A 303 -9.56 28.75 -12.25
CA THR A 303 -10.01 27.69 -13.17
C THR A 303 -9.91 26.32 -12.53
N ALA A 304 -11.01 25.56 -12.54
CA ALA A 304 -10.98 24.14 -12.23
C ALA A 304 -11.73 23.27 -13.23
N SER A 305 -11.25 22.05 -13.43
CA SER A 305 -11.92 20.99 -14.21
C SER A 305 -12.10 19.77 -13.32
N ILE A 306 -13.30 19.21 -13.30
CA ILE A 306 -13.69 18.08 -12.45
C ILE A 306 -14.35 17.03 -13.33
N ILE A 307 -13.80 15.82 -13.32
CA ILE A 307 -14.17 14.76 -14.25
C ILE A 307 -14.23 13.43 -13.50
N ASN A 308 -15.30 12.66 -13.67
CA ASN A 308 -15.47 11.34 -13.05
C ASN A 308 -15.09 11.36 -11.57
N SER A 309 -15.57 12.35 -10.82
CA SER A 309 -15.11 12.57 -9.44
C SER A 309 -16.30 12.64 -8.49
N THR A 310 -16.05 12.32 -7.22
CA THR A 310 -17.07 12.28 -6.17
C THR A 310 -16.78 13.34 -5.11
N ILE A 311 -17.69 14.30 -4.94
CA ILE A 311 -17.59 15.39 -3.97
C ILE A 311 -18.78 15.31 -3.03
N THR A 312 -18.58 14.75 -1.82
CA THR A 312 -19.67 14.44 -0.88
C THR A 312 -19.27 14.65 0.58
N GLY A 313 -20.24 14.70 1.50
CA GLY A 313 -19.97 14.80 2.94
C GLY A 313 -19.24 16.07 3.42
N ASN A 314 -18.94 17.04 2.55
CA ASN A 314 -18.23 18.25 2.94
C ASN A 314 -19.17 19.23 3.67
N SER A 315 -18.66 19.94 4.68
CA SER A 315 -19.48 20.79 5.55
C SER A 315 -18.86 22.16 5.83
N SER A 316 -19.62 23.23 5.57
CA SER A 316 -19.20 24.60 5.88
C SER A 316 -20.29 25.48 6.46
N PHE A 317 -19.87 26.51 7.22
CA PHE A 317 -20.81 27.47 7.83
C PHE A 317 -21.38 28.47 6.83
N PHE A 318 -20.61 28.86 5.81
CA PHE A 318 -20.98 29.85 4.81
C PHE A 318 -20.70 29.36 3.38
N GLY A 319 -21.65 29.61 2.47
CA GLY A 319 -21.54 29.23 1.06
C GLY A 319 -22.00 27.79 0.79
N ALA A 320 -21.72 27.30 -0.42
CA ALA A 320 -21.96 25.91 -0.79
C ALA A 320 -20.78 25.05 -0.31
N SER A 321 -21.07 24.01 0.47
CA SER A 321 -20.02 23.18 1.06
C SER A 321 -19.33 22.25 0.05
N GLY A 322 -20.01 21.85 -1.03
CA GLY A 322 -19.40 21.04 -2.08
C GLY A 322 -18.44 21.88 -2.94
N ILE A 323 -18.99 22.75 -3.79
CA ILE A 323 -18.21 23.65 -4.64
C ILE A 323 -18.75 25.08 -4.55
N THR A 324 -17.88 26.00 -4.16
CA THR A 324 -18.10 27.43 -4.32
C THR A 324 -17.12 27.99 -5.35
N ALA A 325 -17.62 28.60 -6.42
CA ALA A 325 -16.80 29.10 -7.51
C ALA A 325 -17.06 30.59 -7.81
N ALA A 326 -16.07 31.42 -7.51
CA ALA A 326 -15.96 32.78 -8.03
C ALA A 326 -15.33 32.79 -9.43
N GLY A 327 -14.42 31.85 -9.71
CA GLY A 327 -13.86 31.59 -11.03
C GLY A 327 -14.59 30.44 -11.76
N SER A 328 -14.15 30.09 -12.97
CA SER A 328 -14.76 29.05 -13.79
C SER A 328 -14.49 27.64 -13.27
N VAL A 329 -15.54 26.83 -13.10
CA VAL A 329 -15.40 25.39 -12.81
C VAL A 329 -16.23 24.59 -13.81
N THR A 330 -15.58 23.68 -14.55
CA THR A 330 -16.28 22.73 -15.43
C THR A 330 -16.42 21.39 -14.72
N VAL A 331 -17.61 20.80 -14.76
CA VAL A 331 -17.90 19.52 -14.11
C VAL A 331 -18.50 18.56 -15.14
N THR A 332 -17.93 17.36 -15.23
CA THR A 332 -18.29 16.31 -16.20
C THR A 332 -18.42 14.97 -15.50
N SER A 333 -19.48 14.21 -15.75
CA SER A 333 -19.67 12.84 -15.22
C SER A 333 -19.36 12.71 -13.72
N SER A 334 -19.67 13.73 -12.92
CA SER A 334 -19.23 13.80 -11.51
C SER A 334 -20.39 13.95 -10.54
N ILE A 335 -20.19 13.46 -9.32
CA ILE A 335 -21.14 13.58 -8.21
C ILE A 335 -20.76 14.80 -7.36
N VAL A 336 -21.69 15.72 -7.17
CA VAL A 336 -21.59 16.84 -6.20
C VAL A 336 -22.87 16.87 -5.36
N SER A 337 -22.98 15.94 -4.42
CA SER A 337 -24.18 15.76 -3.58
C SER A 337 -23.83 15.23 -2.18
N GLY A 338 -24.78 15.30 -1.24
CA GLY A 338 -24.56 14.89 0.16
C GLY A 338 -23.70 15.86 0.98
N ASN A 339 -23.46 17.08 0.49
CA ASN A 339 -22.70 18.12 1.21
C ASN A 339 -23.65 18.98 2.06
N ALA A 340 -23.20 19.44 3.25
CA ALA A 340 -24.04 20.23 4.14
C ALA A 340 -24.40 21.60 3.53
N ASN A 341 -25.66 22.02 3.61
CA ASN A 341 -26.13 23.24 2.96
C ASN A 341 -26.76 24.20 3.97
N ILE A 342 -26.05 25.28 4.33
CA ILE A 342 -26.57 26.25 5.30
C ILE A 342 -27.32 27.42 4.63
N ASP A 343 -27.10 27.71 3.34
CA ASP A 343 -27.84 28.79 2.63
C ASP A 343 -28.05 28.55 1.12
N ALA A 344 -29.17 27.92 0.76
CA ALA A 344 -29.54 27.60 -0.63
C ALA A 344 -29.98 28.80 -1.50
N ALA A 345 -30.12 30.00 -0.92
CA ALA A 345 -30.64 31.18 -1.61
C ALA A 345 -29.53 32.08 -2.19
N ILE A 346 -28.32 32.06 -1.60
CA ILE A 346 -27.17 32.88 -2.04
C ILE A 346 -26.38 32.19 -3.17
N THR A 347 -26.48 30.87 -3.33
CA THR A 347 -25.61 30.05 -4.19
C THR A 347 -26.01 29.98 -5.67
N GLN A 348 -27.17 30.51 -6.08
CA GLN A 348 -27.71 30.28 -7.42
C GLN A 348 -27.40 31.37 -8.48
N SER A 349 -26.92 32.56 -8.10
CA SER A 349 -26.78 33.71 -9.04
C SER A 349 -25.36 34.20 -9.28
N THR A 350 -24.36 33.69 -8.56
CA THR A 350 -22.96 34.16 -8.64
C THR A 350 -21.92 33.06 -8.78
N ASN A 351 -22.34 31.79 -8.90
CA ASN A 351 -21.44 30.64 -8.94
C ASN A 351 -21.13 30.29 -10.40
N ASN A 352 -19.86 30.38 -10.80
CA ASN A 352 -19.40 30.20 -12.17
C ASN A 352 -19.16 28.72 -12.52
N LEU A 353 -20.16 27.87 -12.22
CA LEU A 353 -20.16 26.45 -12.58
C LEU A 353 -20.66 26.26 -14.02
N ILE A 354 -20.02 25.36 -14.74
CA ILE A 354 -20.34 24.97 -16.11
C ILE A 354 -20.55 23.45 -16.11
N SER A 355 -21.74 23.01 -16.49
CA SER A 355 -21.97 21.58 -16.74
C SER A 355 -21.44 21.18 -18.11
N ALA A 356 -20.74 20.04 -18.12
CA ALA A 356 -20.32 19.33 -19.32
C ALA A 356 -20.96 17.93 -19.41
N ASN A 357 -22.21 17.78 -18.92
CA ASN A 357 -23.09 16.61 -19.01
C ASN A 357 -22.83 15.50 -17.98
N ASN A 358 -23.84 14.63 -17.81
CA ASN A 358 -23.82 13.41 -17.00
C ASN A 358 -23.47 13.63 -15.52
N ASN A 359 -23.79 14.79 -14.95
CA ASN A 359 -23.48 15.08 -13.55
C ASN A 359 -24.63 14.72 -12.61
N LEU A 360 -24.32 14.36 -11.36
CA LEU A 360 -25.31 14.28 -10.29
C LEU A 360 -25.08 15.39 -9.26
N ILE A 361 -26.01 16.33 -9.17
CA ILE A 361 -25.87 17.54 -8.36
C ILE A 361 -26.98 17.63 -7.31
N GLY A 362 -26.56 17.75 -6.05
CA GLY A 362 -27.46 17.90 -4.90
C GLY A 362 -28.08 19.29 -4.77
N THR A 363 -29.04 19.41 -3.84
CA THR A 363 -29.63 20.70 -3.47
C THR A 363 -28.56 21.61 -2.83
N GLY A 364 -28.72 22.93 -2.93
CA GLY A 364 -27.79 23.91 -2.33
C GLY A 364 -26.58 24.30 -3.19
N ASN A 365 -26.30 23.54 -4.25
CA ASN A 365 -25.38 23.96 -5.32
C ASN A 365 -26.10 24.83 -6.36
N ALA A 366 -25.35 25.42 -7.30
CA ALA A 366 -25.90 26.21 -8.42
C ALA A 366 -26.59 25.33 -9.47
N ILE A 367 -27.65 24.63 -9.06
CA ILE A 367 -28.39 23.63 -9.85
C ILE A 367 -28.88 24.16 -11.22
N ASN A 368 -29.14 25.47 -11.34
CA ASN A 368 -29.58 26.07 -12.60
C ASN A 368 -28.47 26.12 -13.66
N SER A 369 -27.21 26.04 -13.25
CA SER A 369 -26.06 25.95 -14.15
C SER A 369 -25.84 24.53 -14.70
N PHE A 370 -26.57 23.54 -14.18
CA PHE A 370 -26.52 22.15 -14.61
C PHE A 370 -27.74 21.82 -15.46
N ASN A 371 -27.62 22.14 -16.75
CA ASN A 371 -28.62 21.89 -17.78
C ASN A 371 -28.03 21.12 -18.98
N GLY A 372 -26.90 20.43 -18.75
CA GLY A 372 -26.27 19.55 -19.73
C GLY A 372 -27.09 18.30 -19.97
N ASP A 373 -26.71 17.55 -21.00
CA ASP A 373 -27.35 16.28 -21.34
C ASP A 373 -27.21 15.28 -20.18
N ARG A 374 -28.31 14.58 -19.88
CA ARG A 374 -28.43 13.58 -18.79
C ARG A 374 -27.99 14.06 -17.38
N ASP A 375 -27.86 15.36 -17.13
CA ASP A 375 -27.62 15.87 -15.78
C ASP A 375 -28.80 15.53 -14.85
N GLN A 376 -28.47 15.08 -13.64
CA GLN A 376 -29.40 14.80 -12.56
C GLN A 376 -29.28 15.88 -11.48
N VAL A 377 -30.30 16.73 -11.33
CA VAL A 377 -30.26 17.89 -10.43
C VAL A 377 -31.26 17.77 -9.28
N GLY A 378 -30.88 18.28 -8.10
CA GLY A 378 -31.72 18.27 -6.91
C GLY A 378 -31.74 16.95 -6.15
N VAL A 379 -30.81 16.03 -6.46
CA VAL A 379 -30.70 14.73 -5.79
C VAL A 379 -30.05 14.92 -4.42
N THR A 380 -30.81 14.89 -3.33
CA THR A 380 -30.27 15.14 -1.98
C THR A 380 -29.43 14.00 -1.40
N ASN A 381 -29.70 12.76 -1.81
CA ASN A 381 -28.95 11.58 -1.38
C ASN A 381 -28.54 10.78 -2.63
N PRO A 382 -27.24 10.71 -2.94
CA PRO A 382 -26.74 9.92 -4.06
C PRO A 382 -26.70 8.41 -3.78
N LEU A 383 -27.12 7.95 -2.59
CA LEU A 383 -27.06 6.54 -2.16
C LEU A 383 -25.65 5.97 -2.34
N LEU A 384 -24.69 6.61 -1.70
CA LEU A 384 -23.31 6.14 -1.64
C LEU A 384 -23.05 5.50 -0.28
N GLY A 385 -22.14 4.53 -0.22
CA GLY A 385 -21.59 3.97 1.01
C GLY A 385 -20.73 4.97 1.76
N GLU A 386 -20.22 4.56 2.93
CA GLU A 386 -19.22 5.33 3.67
C GLU A 386 -17.91 5.46 2.88
N LEU A 387 -17.06 6.41 3.27
CA LEU A 387 -15.69 6.46 2.73
C LEU A 387 -14.93 5.29 3.33
N ALA A 388 -14.61 4.30 2.50
CA ALA A 388 -14.01 3.05 2.94
C ALA A 388 -12.98 2.56 1.93
N ASP A 389 -12.22 1.56 2.33
CA ASP A 389 -11.44 0.77 1.40
C ASP A 389 -12.41 -0.11 0.62
N ASN A 390 -12.45 0.08 -0.69
CA ASN A 390 -13.31 -0.67 -1.60
C ASN A 390 -12.48 -1.18 -2.78
N GLY A 391 -11.20 -1.48 -2.52
CA GLY A 391 -10.20 -1.81 -3.53
C GLY A 391 -9.54 -0.57 -4.14
N GLY A 392 -8.35 -0.80 -4.72
CA GLY A 392 -7.55 0.22 -5.38
C GLY A 392 -6.68 1.08 -4.45
N PRO A 393 -6.05 2.14 -4.97
CA PRO A 393 -4.97 2.82 -4.26
C PRO A 393 -5.42 3.77 -3.14
N THR A 394 -6.69 4.19 -3.12
CA THR A 394 -7.20 5.18 -2.17
C THR A 394 -8.65 4.90 -1.81
N LEU A 395 -9.09 5.35 -0.63
CA LEU A 395 -10.47 5.16 -0.17
C LEU A 395 -11.48 5.80 -1.11
N THR A 396 -12.62 5.15 -1.33
CA THR A 396 -13.68 5.62 -2.22
C THR A 396 -15.06 5.53 -1.56
N HIS A 397 -16.07 6.07 -2.25
CA HIS A 397 -17.48 5.87 -1.91
C HIS A 397 -18.13 4.97 -2.98
N LEU A 398 -18.47 3.73 -2.64
CA LEU A 398 -19.21 2.86 -3.56
C LEU A 398 -20.64 3.35 -3.78
N PRO A 399 -21.14 3.35 -5.03
CA PRO A 399 -22.57 3.40 -5.29
C PRO A 399 -23.29 2.22 -4.64
N LEU A 400 -24.33 2.49 -3.84
CA LEU A 400 -25.17 1.44 -3.28
C LEU A 400 -26.22 0.98 -4.30
N SER A 401 -26.83 -0.18 -4.05
CA SER A 401 -27.94 -0.68 -4.88
C SER A 401 -29.04 0.38 -5.06
N ASN A 402 -29.48 0.55 -6.31
CA ASN A 402 -30.43 1.58 -6.76
C ASN A 402 -29.90 3.02 -6.66
N SER A 403 -28.59 3.21 -6.51
CA SER A 403 -28.02 4.54 -6.63
C SER A 403 -28.36 5.12 -8.00
N PRO A 404 -28.82 6.38 -8.06
CA PRO A 404 -29.13 7.04 -9.32
C PRO A 404 -27.90 7.31 -10.20
N VAL A 405 -26.68 7.10 -9.68
CA VAL A 405 -25.43 7.28 -10.43
C VAL A 405 -25.11 6.09 -11.34
N ILE A 406 -25.72 4.93 -11.07
CA ILE A 406 -25.48 3.68 -11.79
C ILE A 406 -26.04 3.80 -13.22
N ASP A 407 -25.26 3.41 -14.23
CA ASP A 407 -25.59 3.45 -15.66
C ASP A 407 -25.97 4.85 -16.21
N ALA A 408 -25.55 5.91 -15.51
CA ALA A 408 -25.95 7.28 -15.81
C ALA A 408 -24.80 8.18 -16.30
N GLY A 409 -23.58 7.67 -16.29
CA GLY A 409 -22.34 8.36 -16.61
C GLY A 409 -21.96 8.39 -18.08
N SER A 410 -20.71 8.80 -18.28
CA SER A 410 -19.99 8.75 -19.55
C SER A 410 -18.49 8.73 -19.25
N ASN A 411 -17.65 8.26 -20.20
CA ASN A 411 -16.18 8.26 -20.08
C ASN A 411 -15.56 9.43 -20.86
N PRO A 412 -15.62 10.67 -20.34
CA PRO A 412 -14.92 11.80 -20.95
C PRO A 412 -13.40 11.57 -20.90
N ASN A 413 -12.68 12.19 -21.84
CA ASN A 413 -11.22 12.19 -21.91
C ASN A 413 -10.52 10.83 -22.05
N ALA A 414 -11.23 9.78 -22.48
CA ALA A 414 -10.67 8.44 -22.67
C ALA A 414 -9.98 7.88 -21.40
N LEU A 415 -10.52 8.21 -20.23
CA LEU A 415 -10.15 7.55 -18.98
C LEU A 415 -10.41 6.05 -19.12
N THR A 416 -9.39 5.24 -18.89
CA THR A 416 -9.43 3.77 -19.06
C THR A 416 -9.83 3.04 -17.80
N THR A 417 -9.62 3.65 -16.64
CA THR A 417 -9.92 3.07 -15.33
C THR A 417 -10.74 4.05 -14.46
N ASP A 418 -11.39 3.53 -13.43
CA ASP A 418 -11.96 4.31 -12.33
C ASP A 418 -10.88 4.68 -11.29
N GLN A 419 -11.27 5.26 -10.15
CA GLN A 419 -10.34 5.64 -9.07
C GLN A 419 -9.60 4.45 -8.47
N ARG A 420 -10.24 3.27 -8.44
CA ARG A 420 -9.66 2.05 -7.87
C ARG A 420 -8.62 1.43 -8.81
N GLY A 421 -8.58 1.90 -10.05
CA GLY A 421 -7.79 1.29 -11.12
C GLY A 421 -8.56 0.24 -11.90
N GLN A 422 -9.85 0.02 -11.58
CA GLN A 422 -10.68 -0.95 -12.30
C GLN A 422 -11.05 -0.42 -13.69
N PRO A 423 -11.10 -1.27 -14.74
CA PRO A 423 -11.46 -0.84 -16.08
C PRO A 423 -12.80 -0.10 -16.13
N ARG A 424 -12.90 0.97 -16.92
CA ARG A 424 -14.20 1.63 -17.11
C ARG A 424 -15.07 0.86 -18.10
N VAL A 425 -16.32 0.61 -17.72
CA VAL A 425 -17.37 0.13 -18.62
C VAL A 425 -17.52 1.11 -19.78
N ALA A 426 -17.84 0.63 -20.98
CA ALA A 426 -18.06 1.47 -22.15
C ALA A 426 -19.54 1.52 -22.55
N GLY A 427 -20.01 2.71 -22.97
CA GLY A 427 -21.34 2.87 -23.56
C GLY A 427 -22.43 3.13 -22.53
N ALA A 428 -23.46 2.27 -22.48
CA ALA A 428 -24.70 2.55 -21.76
C ALA A 428 -24.65 2.22 -20.26
N GLY A 429 -23.68 1.43 -19.81
CA GLY A 429 -23.54 1.01 -18.41
C GLY A 429 -22.45 1.75 -17.65
N VAL A 430 -22.13 2.98 -18.07
CA VAL A 430 -21.11 3.80 -17.39
C VAL A 430 -21.73 4.46 -16.17
N ASP A 431 -21.03 4.49 -15.05
CA ASP A 431 -21.45 5.17 -13.82
C ASP A 431 -20.98 6.63 -13.72
N ILE A 432 -21.75 7.46 -13.02
CA ILE A 432 -21.33 8.82 -12.65
C ILE A 432 -20.42 8.74 -11.43
N GLY A 433 -19.28 9.43 -11.46
CA GLY A 433 -18.39 9.61 -10.31
C GLY A 433 -17.08 8.84 -10.43
N ALA A 434 -16.41 8.72 -9.27
CA ALA A 434 -15.05 8.19 -9.18
C ALA A 434 -14.95 6.66 -9.26
N VAL A 435 -16.05 5.94 -9.01
CA VAL A 435 -16.12 4.48 -9.00
C VAL A 435 -16.98 4.02 -10.16
N GLU A 436 -16.57 2.94 -10.82
CA GLU A 436 -17.33 2.24 -11.85
C GLU A 436 -17.66 0.83 -11.39
N LEU A 437 -18.94 0.53 -11.14
CA LEU A 437 -19.34 -0.84 -10.82
C LEU A 437 -19.30 -1.69 -12.10
N GLN A 438 -18.60 -2.81 -12.03
CA GLN A 438 -18.62 -3.77 -13.11
C GLN A 438 -19.95 -4.56 -13.09
N PRO A 439 -20.50 -4.92 -14.25
CA PRO A 439 -21.73 -5.70 -14.30
C PRO A 439 -21.45 -7.17 -13.95
N THR A 440 -22.07 -7.69 -12.90
CA THR A 440 -22.04 -9.12 -12.57
C THR A 440 -22.59 -9.98 -13.71
N GLN A 441 -21.92 -11.06 -14.11
CA GLN A 441 -22.44 -12.00 -15.12
C GLN A 441 -22.61 -13.44 -14.62
N GLU A 442 -23.64 -14.10 -15.16
CA GLU A 442 -23.80 -15.55 -15.06
C GLU A 442 -23.41 -16.16 -16.41
N ILE A 443 -22.34 -16.95 -16.42
CA ILE A 443 -21.80 -17.60 -17.61
C ILE A 443 -22.00 -19.11 -17.48
N MET A 444 -22.61 -19.73 -18.50
CA MET A 444 -22.80 -21.17 -18.54
C MET A 444 -22.14 -21.78 -19.77
N GLY A 445 -21.31 -22.79 -19.53
CA GLY A 445 -20.75 -23.70 -20.52
C GLY A 445 -21.80 -24.65 -21.09
N THR A 446 -21.30 -25.71 -21.72
CA THR A 446 -22.08 -26.67 -22.48
C THR A 446 -21.88 -28.09 -21.93
N VAL A 447 -21.91 -29.12 -22.77
CA VAL A 447 -21.62 -30.51 -22.34
C VAL A 447 -20.36 -31.02 -23.03
N SER A 448 -19.50 -30.10 -23.40
CA SER A 448 -18.31 -30.27 -24.23
C SER A 448 -17.29 -29.30 -23.70
N ASN A 449 -16.01 -29.63 -23.90
CA ASN A 449 -14.91 -28.78 -23.46
C ASN A 449 -15.07 -27.34 -23.93
N ASP A 450 -15.19 -26.44 -22.97
CA ASP A 450 -15.36 -25.01 -23.15
C ASP A 450 -14.12 -24.25 -22.67
N THR A 451 -14.03 -23.00 -23.11
CA THR A 451 -13.11 -22.00 -22.54
C THR A 451 -13.98 -20.82 -22.16
N LEU A 452 -14.12 -20.61 -20.86
CA LEU A 452 -15.03 -19.65 -20.26
C LEU A 452 -14.17 -18.58 -19.58
N ASP A 453 -14.26 -17.36 -20.08
CA ASP A 453 -13.62 -16.20 -19.47
C ASP A 453 -14.73 -15.33 -18.86
N GLY A 454 -14.53 -14.93 -17.60
CA GLY A 454 -15.33 -13.93 -16.93
C GLY A 454 -15.12 -12.52 -17.50
N THR A 455 -15.45 -11.55 -16.68
CA THR A 455 -15.32 -10.12 -16.87
C THR A 455 -14.45 -9.55 -15.75
N ALA A 456 -14.28 -8.24 -15.69
CA ALA A 456 -13.49 -7.64 -14.60
C ALA A 456 -14.32 -7.43 -13.31
N GLY A 457 -15.46 -8.10 -13.19
CA GLY A 457 -16.43 -7.91 -12.11
C GLY A 457 -16.98 -9.25 -11.65
N GLU A 458 -17.53 -9.29 -10.43
CA GLU A 458 -18.01 -10.54 -9.79
C GLU A 458 -18.90 -11.38 -10.73
N ASP A 459 -18.43 -12.57 -11.07
CA ASP A 459 -19.07 -13.50 -12.00
C ASP A 459 -19.47 -14.81 -11.33
N SER A 460 -20.39 -15.52 -11.99
CA SER A 460 -20.77 -16.88 -11.65
C SER A 460 -20.63 -17.75 -12.89
N ILE A 461 -19.61 -18.60 -12.92
CA ILE A 461 -19.24 -19.39 -14.10
C ILE A 461 -19.46 -20.89 -13.82
N PHE A 462 -20.16 -21.56 -14.74
CA PHE A 462 -20.47 -22.99 -14.66
C PHE A 462 -19.95 -23.73 -15.89
N GLY A 463 -18.95 -24.60 -15.75
CA GLY A 463 -18.40 -25.46 -16.81
C GLY A 463 -19.39 -26.51 -17.32
N LEU A 464 -19.91 -27.32 -16.37
CA LEU A 464 -20.93 -28.38 -16.52
C LEU A 464 -20.37 -29.78 -16.80
N ASP A 465 -20.37 -30.25 -18.05
CA ASP A 465 -19.77 -31.55 -18.43
C ASP A 465 -18.72 -31.25 -19.51
N GLY A 466 -17.60 -31.96 -19.54
CA GLY A 466 -16.49 -31.72 -20.46
C GLY A 466 -15.25 -31.19 -19.74
N ASN A 467 -14.08 -31.29 -20.37
CA ASN A 467 -12.86 -30.76 -19.77
C ASN A 467 -12.76 -29.26 -20.06
N ASP A 468 -13.13 -28.44 -19.09
CA ASP A 468 -13.27 -27.00 -19.27
C ASP A 468 -12.02 -26.24 -18.80
N VAL A 469 -11.82 -25.07 -19.38
CA VAL A 469 -10.89 -24.05 -18.89
C VAL A 469 -11.72 -22.85 -18.46
N ILE A 470 -11.68 -22.51 -17.18
CA ILE A 470 -12.47 -21.43 -16.58
C ILE A 470 -11.50 -20.39 -16.00
N ASN A 471 -11.64 -19.13 -16.41
CA ASN A 471 -10.89 -18.00 -15.87
C ASN A 471 -11.87 -16.97 -15.31
N GLY A 472 -11.78 -16.67 -14.01
CA GLY A 472 -12.61 -15.67 -13.32
C GLY A 472 -12.28 -14.23 -13.77
N LEU A 473 -10.99 -13.90 -13.72
CA LEU A 473 -10.38 -12.59 -14.02
C LEU A 473 -10.29 -11.66 -12.80
N ASP A 474 -10.93 -10.49 -12.80
CA ASP A 474 -10.81 -9.54 -11.69
C ASP A 474 -12.13 -9.54 -10.87
N ASP A 475 -12.05 -9.19 -9.58
CA ASP A 475 -13.13 -9.20 -8.57
C ASP A 475 -13.51 -10.62 -8.07
N ASP A 476 -14.32 -10.68 -7.01
CA ASP A 476 -14.64 -11.92 -6.29
C ASP A 476 -15.63 -12.81 -7.08
N ASP A 477 -15.15 -13.95 -7.60
CA ASP A 477 -15.91 -14.83 -8.47
C ASP A 477 -16.43 -16.11 -7.80
N VAL A 478 -17.44 -16.74 -8.42
CA VAL A 478 -17.90 -18.08 -8.05
C VAL A 478 -17.80 -19.02 -9.24
N LEU A 479 -16.88 -19.99 -9.16
CA LEU A 479 -16.50 -20.86 -10.28
C LEU A 479 -16.81 -22.33 -9.99
N PHE A 480 -17.44 -23.01 -10.95
CA PHE A 480 -17.77 -24.44 -10.85
C PHE A 480 -17.29 -25.21 -12.09
N GLY A 481 -16.33 -26.12 -11.94
CA GLY A 481 -15.94 -27.07 -13.00
C GLY A 481 -17.07 -28.07 -13.29
N ASN A 482 -17.49 -28.77 -12.23
CA ASN A 482 -18.55 -29.77 -12.12
C ASN A 482 -18.14 -31.20 -12.48
N ARG A 483 -17.83 -31.53 -13.73
CA ARG A 483 -17.52 -32.91 -14.14
C ARG A 483 -16.48 -32.95 -15.24
N ASP A 484 -15.74 -34.05 -15.21
CA ASP A 484 -14.61 -34.31 -16.10
C ASP A 484 -13.41 -33.44 -15.68
N LEU A 485 -12.28 -33.53 -16.38
CA LEU A 485 -11.02 -32.90 -15.93
C LEU A 485 -11.04 -31.41 -16.26
N ASP A 486 -11.19 -30.57 -15.26
CA ASP A 486 -11.27 -29.11 -15.39
C ASP A 486 -9.96 -28.41 -14.99
N THR A 487 -9.75 -27.22 -15.55
CA THR A 487 -8.74 -26.27 -15.11
C THR A 487 -9.43 -24.96 -14.78
N ILE A 488 -9.38 -24.57 -13.51
CA ILE A 488 -10.11 -23.42 -12.99
C ILE A 488 -9.13 -22.45 -12.35
N ASN A 489 -9.21 -21.20 -12.77
CA ASN A 489 -8.33 -20.12 -12.37
C ASN A 489 -9.19 -18.96 -11.85
N GLY A 490 -9.05 -18.63 -10.56
CA GLY A 490 -9.72 -17.49 -9.92
C GLY A 490 -9.24 -16.15 -10.49
N ASP A 491 -7.91 -15.99 -10.52
CA ASP A 491 -7.17 -14.79 -10.94
C ASP A 491 -7.05 -13.74 -9.82
N ALA A 492 -7.82 -12.67 -9.79
CA ALA A 492 -7.64 -11.61 -8.78
C ALA A 492 -8.98 -11.28 -8.12
N GLY A 493 -9.10 -11.57 -6.84
CA GLY A 493 -10.37 -11.48 -6.11
C GLY A 493 -10.39 -12.53 -5.01
N ASN A 494 -11.30 -12.42 -4.05
CA ASN A 494 -11.54 -13.47 -3.08
C ASN A 494 -12.53 -14.47 -3.67
N ASP A 495 -12.01 -15.47 -4.36
CA ASP A 495 -12.79 -16.36 -5.20
C ASP A 495 -13.35 -17.55 -4.42
N THR A 496 -14.48 -18.07 -4.89
CA THR A 496 -15.04 -19.33 -4.41
C THR A 496 -15.03 -20.35 -5.55
N ILE A 497 -14.14 -21.33 -5.47
CA ILE A 497 -13.88 -22.29 -6.54
C ILE A 497 -14.22 -23.74 -6.12
N TYR A 498 -14.96 -24.42 -6.99
CA TYR A 498 -15.28 -25.85 -6.86
C TYR A 498 -14.83 -26.60 -8.12
N GLY A 499 -13.84 -27.50 -7.99
CA GLY A 499 -13.36 -28.41 -9.04
C GLY A 499 -14.50 -29.31 -9.52
N GLY A 500 -14.96 -30.18 -8.62
CA GLY A 500 -16.21 -30.91 -8.81
C GLY A 500 -16.00 -32.42 -8.83
N ARG A 501 -15.83 -33.02 -10.02
CA ARG A 501 -15.65 -34.46 -10.15
C ARG A 501 -14.59 -34.75 -11.17
N ASP A 502 -13.87 -35.83 -10.89
CA ASP A 502 -12.68 -36.23 -11.62
C ASP A 502 -11.52 -35.31 -11.24
N ASN A 503 -10.33 -35.51 -11.81
CA ASN A 503 -9.11 -34.91 -11.29
C ASN A 503 -8.99 -33.49 -11.80
N ASP A 504 -9.15 -32.48 -10.96
CA ASP A 504 -9.20 -31.08 -11.36
C ASP A 504 -7.92 -30.31 -10.98
N LEU A 505 -7.65 -29.23 -11.71
CA LEU A 505 -6.65 -28.23 -11.36
C LEU A 505 -7.39 -26.95 -10.91
N VAL A 506 -7.28 -26.62 -9.64
CA VAL A 506 -7.90 -25.45 -9.00
C VAL A 506 -6.80 -24.49 -8.55
N ILE A 507 -6.86 -23.24 -9.02
CA ILE A 507 -5.87 -22.20 -8.71
C ILE A 507 -6.62 -20.94 -8.27
N GLY A 508 -6.36 -20.47 -7.05
CA GLY A 508 -6.89 -19.21 -6.51
C GLY A 508 -6.23 -17.99 -7.14
N ASN A 509 -4.92 -17.88 -6.98
CA ASN A 509 -4.07 -16.73 -7.33
C ASN A 509 -4.11 -15.61 -6.27
N ILE A 510 -4.63 -14.42 -6.58
CA ILE A 510 -4.50 -13.26 -5.69
C ILE A 510 -5.82 -13.03 -4.95
N GLY A 511 -5.84 -13.22 -3.64
CA GLY A 511 -7.01 -12.96 -2.79
C GLY A 511 -7.11 -13.97 -1.65
N GLU A 512 -8.01 -13.72 -0.70
CA GLU A 512 -8.35 -14.71 0.33
C GLU A 512 -9.40 -15.68 -0.22
N ASP A 513 -8.94 -16.80 -0.78
CA ASP A 513 -9.76 -17.70 -1.59
C ASP A 513 -10.41 -18.84 -0.78
N PHE A 514 -11.55 -19.31 -1.27
CA PHE A 514 -12.16 -20.57 -0.85
C PHE A 514 -12.06 -21.59 -1.97
N LEU A 515 -11.23 -22.62 -1.77
CA LEU A 515 -10.89 -23.60 -2.80
C LEU A 515 -11.31 -25.01 -2.42
N ARG A 516 -11.88 -25.75 -3.38
CA ARG A 516 -12.29 -27.14 -3.17
C ARG A 516 -12.07 -28.02 -4.40
N GLY A 517 -11.26 -29.08 -4.28
CA GLY A 517 -11.11 -30.11 -5.32
C GLY A 517 -12.38 -30.96 -5.49
N ASP A 518 -13.03 -31.27 -4.38
CA ASP A 518 -14.26 -32.08 -4.25
C ASP A 518 -14.06 -33.59 -4.41
N ARG A 519 -14.01 -34.15 -5.63
CA ARG A 519 -13.87 -35.59 -5.82
C ARG A 519 -13.01 -35.89 -7.02
N GLY A 520 -11.82 -36.37 -6.76
CA GLY A 520 -10.83 -36.68 -7.78
C GLY A 520 -9.48 -36.74 -7.11
N SER A 521 -8.44 -37.06 -7.86
CA SER A 521 -7.10 -36.72 -7.40
C SER A 521 -6.76 -35.34 -7.91
N ASP A 522 -7.06 -34.34 -7.10
CA ASP A 522 -7.07 -32.93 -7.47
C ASP A 522 -5.73 -32.26 -7.15
N SER A 523 -5.47 -31.13 -7.79
CA SER A 523 -4.36 -30.25 -7.46
C SER A 523 -4.91 -28.85 -7.18
N VAL A 524 -4.78 -28.42 -5.92
CA VAL A 524 -5.36 -27.18 -5.39
C VAL A 524 -4.21 -26.25 -4.96
N PHE A 525 -4.18 -25.04 -5.52
CA PHE A 525 -3.13 -24.04 -5.25
C PHE A 525 -3.80 -22.73 -4.80
N GLY A 526 -3.56 -22.30 -3.56
CA GLY A 526 -4.03 -21.02 -2.99
C GLY A 526 -3.35 -19.83 -3.65
N GLN A 527 -2.02 -19.78 -3.53
CA GLN A 527 -1.11 -18.77 -4.06
C GLN A 527 -0.96 -17.54 -3.16
N GLU A 528 -1.46 -16.35 -3.49
CA GLU A 528 -1.27 -15.13 -2.67
C GLU A 528 -2.54 -14.81 -1.88
N GLY A 529 -2.53 -15.00 -0.56
CA GLY A 529 -3.63 -14.61 0.34
C GLY A 529 -3.80 -15.57 1.51
N ASN A 530 -4.68 -15.26 2.46
CA ASN A 530 -4.98 -16.20 3.55
C ASN A 530 -6.13 -17.12 3.09
N ASP A 531 -5.80 -18.29 2.61
CA ASP A 531 -6.72 -19.17 1.89
C ASP A 531 -7.36 -20.24 2.76
N ILE A 532 -8.51 -20.75 2.30
CA ILE A 532 -9.16 -21.94 2.85
C ILE A 532 -9.26 -22.99 1.74
N ALA A 533 -8.47 -24.05 1.84
CA ALA A 533 -8.38 -25.10 0.82
C ALA A 533 -8.82 -26.48 1.33
N PHE A 534 -9.62 -27.18 0.53
CA PHE A 534 -10.07 -28.55 0.77
C PHE A 534 -9.74 -29.45 -0.43
N GLY A 535 -9.03 -30.56 -0.21
CA GLY A 535 -8.79 -31.59 -1.24
C GLY A 535 -10.10 -32.27 -1.61
N GLY A 536 -10.65 -33.00 -0.64
CA GLY A 536 -12.01 -33.55 -0.72
C GLY A 536 -12.00 -35.07 -0.65
N LYS A 537 -11.92 -35.76 -1.78
CA LYS A 537 -11.96 -37.22 -1.83
C LYS A 537 -10.97 -37.75 -2.82
N ASP A 538 -10.35 -38.87 -2.47
CA ASP A 538 -9.26 -39.50 -3.21
C ASP A 538 -7.95 -38.73 -2.92
N SER A 539 -6.84 -39.05 -3.58
CA SER A 539 -5.53 -38.48 -3.19
C SER A 539 -5.27 -37.12 -3.82
N ASP A 540 -5.15 -36.08 -3.01
CA ASP A 540 -5.03 -34.69 -3.43
C ASP A 540 -3.64 -34.09 -3.17
N LEU A 541 -3.27 -33.09 -3.96
CA LEU A 541 -2.15 -32.19 -3.71
C LEU A 541 -2.71 -30.81 -3.38
N ILE A 542 -2.36 -30.26 -2.22
CA ILE A 542 -2.81 -28.94 -1.78
C ILE A 542 -1.60 -28.11 -1.37
N ASP A 543 -1.49 -26.91 -1.92
CA ASP A 543 -0.44 -25.93 -1.64
C ASP A 543 -1.10 -24.59 -1.32
N GLY A 544 -0.91 -24.10 -0.08
CA GLY A 544 -1.48 -22.84 0.39
C GLY A 544 -0.84 -21.63 -0.30
N GLY A 545 0.49 -21.61 -0.36
CA GLY A 545 1.24 -20.57 -1.05
C GLY A 545 1.80 -19.53 -0.09
N PHE A 546 1.32 -18.28 -0.17
CA PHE A 546 1.73 -17.15 0.65
C PHE A 546 0.53 -16.66 1.44
N GLY A 547 0.62 -16.61 2.76
CA GLY A 547 -0.45 -16.18 3.64
C GLY A 547 -0.56 -17.12 4.83
N ASN A 548 -1.54 -16.91 5.69
CA ASN A 548 -1.80 -17.82 6.81
C ASN A 548 -3.00 -18.68 6.44
N ASP A 549 -2.72 -19.87 5.93
CA ASP A 549 -3.69 -20.71 5.25
C ASP A 549 -4.33 -21.75 6.18
N SER A 550 -5.53 -22.18 5.79
CA SER A 550 -6.27 -23.25 6.46
C SER A 550 -6.54 -24.38 5.47
N ILE A 551 -5.76 -25.46 5.56
CA ILE A 551 -5.74 -26.56 4.60
C ILE A 551 -6.30 -27.86 5.20
N SER A 552 -7.16 -28.55 4.45
CA SER A 552 -7.72 -29.87 4.81
C SER A 552 -7.64 -30.86 3.64
N GLY A 553 -6.97 -32.01 3.82
CA GLY A 553 -6.99 -33.12 2.85
C GLY A 553 -8.36 -33.82 2.73
N ASP A 554 -9.10 -33.84 3.83
CA ASP A 554 -10.40 -34.53 4.00
C ASP A 554 -10.29 -36.07 3.94
N LEU A 555 -10.58 -36.71 2.80
CA LEU A 555 -10.61 -38.17 2.67
C LEU A 555 -9.65 -38.62 1.57
N GLY A 556 -8.49 -39.14 1.92
CA GLY A 556 -7.50 -39.36 0.87
C GLY A 556 -6.15 -39.69 1.44
N SER A 557 -5.21 -40.04 0.56
CA SER A 557 -3.81 -39.99 0.96
C SER A 557 -3.24 -38.75 0.32
N ASP A 558 -3.19 -37.67 1.09
CA ASP A 558 -3.04 -36.32 0.59
C ASP A 558 -1.63 -35.78 0.83
N THR A 559 -1.24 -34.77 0.05
CA THR A 559 0.00 -34.02 0.26
C THR A 559 -0.35 -32.56 0.50
N LEU A 560 0.00 -32.05 1.67
CA LEU A 560 -0.31 -30.70 2.12
C LEU A 560 0.98 -29.90 2.28
N ILE A 561 1.05 -28.76 1.59
CA ILE A 561 2.10 -27.76 1.69
C ILE A 561 1.42 -26.48 2.21
N GLY A 562 1.86 -25.98 3.37
CA GLY A 562 1.37 -24.69 3.87
C GLY A 562 1.91 -23.55 3.01
N GLY A 563 3.24 -23.48 2.94
CA GLY A 563 3.94 -22.44 2.21
C GLY A 563 4.41 -21.35 3.17
N GLN A 564 4.51 -20.12 2.69
CA GLN A 564 4.93 -18.97 3.48
C GLN A 564 3.79 -18.42 4.34
N GLY A 565 4.00 -18.37 5.64
CA GLY A 565 3.11 -17.81 6.64
C GLY A 565 2.87 -18.79 7.77
N ILE A 566 1.87 -18.53 8.61
CA ILE A 566 1.55 -19.40 9.75
C ILE A 566 0.32 -20.22 9.40
N ASP A 567 0.54 -21.43 8.92
CA ASP A 567 -0.53 -22.24 8.35
C ASP A 567 -1.14 -23.22 9.35
N THR A 568 -2.36 -23.66 9.07
CA THR A 568 -3.02 -24.77 9.78
C THR A 568 -3.31 -25.90 8.79
N LEU A 569 -2.67 -27.04 9.02
CA LEU A 569 -2.74 -28.21 8.14
C LEU A 569 -3.49 -29.36 8.82
N ASN A 570 -4.48 -29.93 8.13
CA ASN A 570 -5.27 -31.07 8.61
C ASN A 570 -5.31 -32.15 7.53
N GLY A 571 -4.64 -33.27 7.76
CA GLY A 571 -4.55 -34.37 6.78
C GLY A 571 -5.92 -35.03 6.56
N GLY A 572 -6.64 -35.30 7.65
CA GLY A 572 -7.95 -35.91 7.62
C GLY A 572 -7.90 -37.41 7.84
N SER A 573 -8.36 -38.19 6.86
CA SER A 573 -8.43 -39.65 6.96
C SER A 573 -7.56 -40.32 5.91
N ASP A 574 -6.96 -41.45 6.29
CA ASP A 574 -5.95 -42.18 5.51
C ASP A 574 -4.55 -41.55 5.64
N ALA A 575 -3.58 -41.93 4.83
CA ALA A 575 -2.16 -41.65 5.11
C ALA A 575 -1.69 -40.39 4.40
N ASP A 576 -1.36 -39.35 5.18
CA ASP A 576 -1.09 -38.02 4.63
C ASP A 576 0.39 -37.61 4.73
N ILE A 577 0.78 -36.67 3.87
CA ILE A 577 2.12 -36.08 3.84
C ILE A 577 1.99 -34.58 4.14
N PHE A 578 2.67 -34.13 5.18
CA PHE A 578 2.83 -32.71 5.51
C PHE A 578 4.22 -32.26 5.08
N GLU A 579 4.32 -31.44 4.04
CA GLU A 579 5.57 -30.92 3.53
C GLU A 579 5.91 -29.58 4.21
N LEU A 580 7.10 -29.49 4.79
CA LEU A 580 7.55 -28.33 5.57
C LEU A 580 8.91 -27.85 5.06
N ALA A 581 9.15 -26.54 5.18
CA ALA A 581 10.43 -25.90 4.92
C ALA A 581 10.80 -24.86 5.99
N VAL A 582 12.09 -24.55 6.09
CA VAL A 582 12.61 -23.58 7.08
C VAL A 582 12.49 -22.17 6.53
N GLY A 583 11.97 -21.25 7.34
CA GLY A 583 11.89 -19.83 7.01
C GLY A 583 10.62 -19.44 6.24
N GLU A 584 9.68 -20.37 6.09
CA GLU A 584 8.38 -20.10 5.47
C GLU A 584 7.34 -19.71 6.53
N GLY A 585 7.42 -20.25 7.74
CA GLY A 585 6.73 -19.72 8.92
C GLY A 585 6.60 -20.78 10.01
N LEU A 586 5.57 -20.69 10.86
CA LEU A 586 5.39 -21.58 12.01
C LEU A 586 4.10 -22.37 11.91
N ASP A 587 4.12 -23.45 11.14
CA ASP A 587 2.90 -24.18 10.81
C ASP A 587 2.36 -25.03 11.96
N LEU A 588 1.04 -25.19 11.98
CA LEU A 588 0.30 -26.03 12.90
C LEU A 588 -0.27 -27.26 12.19
N ILE A 589 0.28 -28.43 12.48
CA ILE A 589 -0.31 -29.70 12.04
C ILE A 589 -1.37 -30.14 13.07
N ALA A 590 -2.62 -30.15 12.64
CA ALA A 590 -3.80 -30.23 13.49
C ALA A 590 -4.19 -31.65 13.92
N ASP A 591 -3.83 -32.69 13.16
CA ASP A 591 -4.40 -34.03 13.37
C ASP A 591 -3.42 -35.22 13.15
N PHE A 592 -2.12 -34.95 13.07
CA PHE A 592 -1.08 -35.94 12.79
C PHE A 592 -1.25 -37.30 13.52
N VAL A 593 -1.30 -38.38 12.74
CA VAL A 593 -1.44 -39.76 13.18
C VAL A 593 -0.11 -40.53 13.00
N PRO A 594 0.59 -40.89 14.10
CA PRO A 594 1.85 -41.62 14.01
C PRO A 594 1.76 -42.95 13.25
N GLN A 595 2.80 -43.28 12.49
CA GLN A 595 2.93 -44.46 11.62
C GLN A 595 1.91 -44.53 10.48
N GLN A 596 1.09 -43.51 10.31
CA GLN A 596 0.13 -43.36 9.22
C GLN A 596 0.52 -42.16 8.37
N ASP A 597 0.70 -41.01 9.01
CA ASP A 597 1.11 -39.78 8.34
C ASP A 597 2.62 -39.61 8.35
N GLN A 598 3.12 -38.77 7.46
CA GLN A 598 4.55 -38.48 7.34
C GLN A 598 4.81 -36.97 7.23
N ILE A 599 5.89 -36.52 7.85
CA ILE A 599 6.41 -35.15 7.70
C ILE A 599 7.52 -35.20 6.66
N LEU A 600 7.32 -34.54 5.52
CA LEU A 600 8.30 -34.40 4.46
C LEU A 600 9.13 -33.13 4.67
N LEU A 601 10.45 -33.30 4.81
CA LEU A 601 11.39 -32.20 4.94
C LEU A 601 12.18 -32.00 3.64
N ASP A 602 12.19 -30.77 3.12
CA ASP A 602 12.99 -30.41 1.95
C ASP A 602 14.44 -30.07 2.33
N LYS A 603 15.41 -30.88 1.88
CA LYS A 603 16.83 -30.68 2.20
C LYS A 603 17.45 -29.43 1.58
N SER A 604 16.77 -28.76 0.64
CA SER A 604 17.20 -27.44 0.14
C SER A 604 17.12 -26.36 1.22
N THR A 605 16.21 -26.50 2.20
CA THR A 605 16.08 -25.60 3.36
C THR A 605 16.64 -26.25 4.63
N PHE A 606 16.44 -27.56 4.84
CA PHE A 606 17.04 -28.35 5.92
C PHE A 606 18.48 -28.82 5.61
N THR A 607 19.35 -27.88 5.25
CA THR A 607 20.69 -28.13 4.70
C THR A 607 21.68 -28.89 5.61
N ALA A 608 21.42 -28.96 6.91
CA ALA A 608 22.25 -29.71 7.86
C ALA A 608 21.98 -31.23 7.85
N ILE A 609 20.85 -31.68 7.31
CA ILE A 609 20.47 -33.10 7.26
C ILE A 609 21.30 -33.83 6.19
N THR A 610 21.99 -34.90 6.61
CA THR A 610 22.89 -35.68 5.77
C THR A 610 22.31 -37.02 5.31
N SER A 611 21.22 -37.50 5.92
CA SER A 611 20.52 -38.72 5.48
C SER A 611 20.11 -38.70 4.01
N ASP A 612 20.05 -39.88 3.39
CA ASP A 612 19.67 -40.05 1.99
C ASP A 612 18.20 -39.65 1.75
N SER A 613 17.89 -39.16 0.54
CA SER A 613 16.50 -38.81 0.17
C SER A 613 15.64 -40.07 -0.04
N GLY A 614 14.33 -39.92 0.19
CA GLY A 614 13.33 -40.98 0.04
C GLY A 614 13.25 -41.97 1.20
N THR A 615 13.96 -41.72 2.30
CA THR A 615 13.84 -42.46 3.58
C THR A 615 13.71 -41.47 4.75
N GLY A 616 13.30 -41.97 5.93
CA GLY A 616 13.48 -41.24 7.19
C GLY A 616 14.97 -41.11 7.58
N PHE A 617 15.25 -40.75 8.84
CA PHE A 617 16.61 -40.53 9.30
C PHE A 617 17.42 -41.84 9.32
N SER A 618 18.52 -41.86 8.58
CA SER A 618 19.44 -43.00 8.45
C SER A 618 20.69 -42.88 9.34
N VAL A 619 20.77 -41.79 10.11
CA VAL A 619 21.89 -41.42 10.96
C VAL A 619 21.35 -41.15 12.38
N ASP A 620 21.80 -41.94 13.36
CA ASP A 620 21.36 -41.97 14.78
C ASP A 620 21.47 -40.64 15.56
N ALA A 621 21.87 -39.53 14.92
CA ALA A 621 22.08 -38.21 15.52
C ALA A 621 21.23 -37.10 14.89
N GLU A 622 20.39 -37.40 13.90
CA GLU A 622 19.65 -36.35 13.16
C GLU A 622 18.29 -36.04 13.78
N PHE A 623 17.74 -36.94 14.61
CA PHE A 623 16.46 -36.75 15.28
C PHE A 623 16.55 -37.04 16.79
N ALA A 624 15.89 -36.21 17.60
CA ALA A 624 15.77 -36.44 19.05
C ALA A 624 14.39 -36.06 19.57
N ILE A 625 13.96 -36.75 20.65
CA ILE A 625 12.75 -36.42 21.40
C ILE A 625 13.14 -35.91 22.78
N VAL A 626 12.59 -34.77 23.17
CA VAL A 626 12.81 -34.11 24.47
C VAL A 626 11.49 -33.82 25.18
N THR A 627 11.58 -33.30 26.41
CA THR A 627 10.41 -32.98 27.25
C THR A 627 10.35 -31.51 27.68
N SER A 628 11.28 -30.68 27.25
CA SER A 628 11.23 -29.24 27.53
C SER A 628 11.91 -28.46 26.42
N ASP A 629 11.49 -27.21 26.23
CA ASP A 629 12.11 -26.32 25.23
C ASP A 629 13.58 -26.07 25.60
N SER A 630 13.95 -26.05 26.88
CA SER A 630 15.35 -25.94 27.33
C SER A 630 16.20 -27.16 26.96
N ASP A 631 15.61 -28.36 26.98
CA ASP A 631 16.30 -29.56 26.49
C ASP A 631 16.39 -29.54 24.96
N ALA A 632 15.38 -28.99 24.28
CA ALA A 632 15.42 -28.78 22.84
C ALA A 632 16.58 -27.87 22.48
N GLU A 633 16.65 -26.68 23.10
CA GLU A 633 17.67 -25.62 22.90
C GLU A 633 19.11 -26.11 23.05
N THR A 634 19.36 -27.18 23.82
CA THR A 634 20.70 -27.71 24.11
C THR A 634 21.00 -29.04 23.40
N SER A 635 20.09 -29.52 22.56
CA SER A 635 20.22 -30.77 21.82
C SER A 635 21.26 -30.66 20.71
N GLU A 636 22.02 -31.73 20.50
CA GLU A 636 22.97 -31.87 19.37
C GLU A 636 22.29 -32.42 18.10
N ALA A 637 21.02 -32.83 18.17
CA ALA A 637 20.28 -33.33 17.02
C ALA A 637 19.80 -32.21 16.10
N PHE A 638 19.71 -32.49 14.79
CA PHE A 638 19.24 -31.51 13.81
C PHE A 638 17.75 -31.24 13.93
N ILE A 639 16.94 -32.29 14.05
CA ILE A 639 15.49 -32.18 14.27
C ILE A 639 15.17 -32.62 15.69
N VAL A 640 14.47 -31.77 16.44
CA VAL A 640 14.11 -32.04 17.83
C VAL A 640 12.62 -31.89 18.02
N TYR A 641 11.98 -32.92 18.58
CA TYR A 641 10.57 -32.91 18.92
C TYR A 641 10.36 -32.79 20.45
N ASN A 642 9.65 -31.76 20.89
CA ASN A 642 9.24 -31.64 22.28
C ASN A 642 7.89 -32.31 22.52
N SER A 643 7.94 -33.50 23.10
CA SER A 643 6.78 -34.34 23.40
C SER A 643 5.79 -33.76 24.43
N ASN A 644 6.12 -32.67 25.13
CA ASN A 644 5.21 -32.05 26.09
C ASN A 644 4.35 -30.93 25.48
N ASN A 645 4.74 -30.35 24.35
CA ASN A 645 4.01 -29.24 23.73
C ASN A 645 3.82 -29.37 22.22
N GLY A 646 4.44 -30.35 21.56
CA GLY A 646 4.23 -30.64 20.15
C GLY A 646 5.19 -29.93 19.21
N LYS A 647 6.09 -29.09 19.74
CA LYS A 647 6.99 -28.26 18.94
C LYS A 647 8.08 -29.07 18.26
N LEU A 648 8.37 -28.71 17.01
CA LEU A 648 9.49 -29.18 16.22
C LEU A 648 10.51 -28.07 16.05
N PHE A 649 11.78 -28.42 16.28
CA PHE A 649 12.90 -27.50 16.18
C PHE A 649 13.94 -28.01 15.17
N TYR A 650 14.58 -27.08 14.47
CA TYR A 650 15.68 -27.32 13.54
C TYR A 650 16.96 -26.60 13.97
N ASN A 651 18.04 -27.36 14.14
CA ASN A 651 19.38 -26.83 14.41
C ASN A 651 20.19 -26.72 13.11
N ALA A 652 20.19 -25.52 12.51
CA ALA A 652 20.91 -25.22 11.28
C ALA A 652 22.45 -25.17 11.44
N ASN A 653 22.96 -24.94 12.66
CA ASN A 653 24.39 -24.81 12.93
C ASN A 653 25.10 -26.16 13.12
N GLY A 654 24.33 -27.24 13.23
CA GLY A 654 24.83 -28.57 13.54
C GLY A 654 25.39 -28.69 14.95
N THR A 655 26.50 -29.42 15.14
CA THR A 655 26.98 -29.98 16.43
C THR A 655 27.31 -28.99 17.57
N GLU A 656 26.85 -27.75 17.52
CA GLU A 656 26.93 -26.75 18.59
C GLU A 656 25.53 -26.49 19.17
N ALA A 657 25.44 -26.36 20.50
CA ALA A 657 24.21 -26.43 21.28
C ALA A 657 23.38 -25.12 21.33
N GLU A 658 23.30 -24.37 20.22
CA GLU A 658 22.52 -23.12 20.17
C GLU A 658 21.78 -22.96 18.83
N PHE A 659 20.44 -22.92 18.89
CA PHE A 659 19.52 -22.81 17.74
C PHE A 659 19.55 -21.46 17.01
N GLY A 660 20.32 -20.48 17.51
CA GLY A 660 20.13 -19.08 17.11
C GLY A 660 18.72 -18.57 17.48
N SER A 661 18.38 -17.36 17.07
CA SER A 661 17.08 -16.74 17.33
C SER A 661 15.98 -17.34 16.45
N GLY A 662 15.35 -18.45 16.86
CA GLY A 662 14.09 -18.91 16.24
C GLY A 662 14.06 -20.31 15.62
N GLY A 663 14.80 -21.29 16.14
CA GLY A 663 14.84 -22.64 15.56
C GLY A 663 13.53 -23.47 15.60
N GLU A 664 12.39 -22.94 16.00
CA GLU A 664 11.08 -23.60 15.87
C GLU A 664 10.63 -23.48 14.41
N PHE A 665 10.08 -24.54 13.81
CA PHE A 665 9.57 -24.49 12.43
C PHE A 665 8.16 -25.05 12.26
N ALA A 666 7.67 -25.85 13.21
CA ALA A 666 6.30 -26.38 13.18
C ALA A 666 5.84 -26.83 14.56
N ASN A 667 4.53 -27.04 14.70
CA ASN A 667 3.90 -27.55 15.90
C ASN A 667 2.84 -28.60 15.59
N LEU A 668 2.85 -29.70 16.33
CA LEU A 668 1.88 -30.79 16.24
C LEU A 668 0.89 -30.71 17.40
N THR A 669 -0.40 -30.56 17.10
CA THR A 669 -1.41 -30.57 18.19
C THR A 669 -1.50 -31.95 18.85
N ASN A 670 -2.02 -32.01 20.07
CA ASN A 670 -2.25 -33.26 20.84
C ASN A 670 -0.98 -34.08 21.17
N THR A 671 0.21 -33.54 20.89
CA THR A 671 1.51 -34.12 21.26
C THR A 671 1.65 -35.61 20.89
N PRO A 672 1.55 -35.97 19.59
CA PRO A 672 1.63 -37.35 19.13
C PRO A 672 2.98 -38.00 19.45
N SER A 673 2.97 -39.33 19.65
CA SER A 673 4.20 -40.09 19.88
C SER A 673 4.87 -40.42 18.54
N ILE A 674 5.64 -39.48 17.99
CA ILE A 674 6.37 -39.64 16.72
C ILE A 674 7.76 -40.27 16.90
N SER A 675 8.36 -40.69 15.79
CA SER A 675 9.63 -41.41 15.65
C SER A 675 10.30 -41.06 14.32
N GLU A 676 11.50 -41.59 14.06
CA GLU A 676 12.24 -41.36 12.82
C GLU A 676 11.51 -41.86 11.55
N ASP A 677 10.65 -42.86 11.71
CA ASP A 677 9.87 -43.45 10.60
C ASP A 677 8.70 -42.54 10.15
N ASP A 678 8.35 -41.54 10.96
CA ASP A 678 7.31 -40.54 10.69
C ASP A 678 7.82 -39.39 9.80
N PHE A 679 9.07 -39.46 9.33
CA PHE A 679 9.69 -38.44 8.48
C PHE A 679 10.08 -39.00 7.10
N LEU A 680 10.00 -38.13 6.09
CA LEU A 680 10.54 -38.33 4.76
C LEU A 680 11.48 -37.18 4.41
N LEU A 681 12.50 -37.45 3.58
CA LEU A 681 13.46 -36.45 3.13
C LEU A 681 13.43 -36.30 1.60
N ARG A 682 13.21 -35.08 1.11
CA ARG A 682 13.36 -34.72 -0.31
C ARG A 682 14.73 -34.08 -0.55
N GLY A 683 15.38 -34.42 -1.66
CA GLY A 683 16.76 -34.01 -1.96
C GLY A 683 16.89 -33.01 -3.08
#